data_AF-N9TQW2-F1
#
_entry.id   AF-N9TQW2-F1
#
_cell.length_a   1.000
_cell.length_b   1.000
_cell.length_c   1.000
_cell.angle_alpha   90.00
_cell.angle_beta   90.00
_cell.angle_gamma   90.00
#
_symmetry.space_group_name_H-M   'P 1'
#
loop_
_entity.id
_entity.type
_entity.pdbx_description
1 polymer ?
#
loop_
_entity_poly.entity_id
_entity_poly.type
_entity_poly.pdbx_seq_one_letter_code
_entity_poly.pdbx_strand_id
1 'polypeptide(L)'
;MKKSNKMLLGMLSLSSFSLFPIFLSSCEKRNEKINEIINNRSENNFADFNLNKNKKPKEKENYIEKSPTTKTKIIPALPPKINETISNNFPQNNSSTHSSNSIEKPINNPSATSLPANEINKIETKEINEIAEKNEVIESPIDNKIEVNNHIENIEEDTNKIEMSNEEISNFYPSQNNSHIEPKKLSVDEIKDLIINKMYASNYYESPDFVLENNTVSLNKKLEENETIKLKLLDAKTKNEINNVRWFQRLRYLNDLVLEENQDDPNSSITLTSNGMIKKKKTPEAHKNDIAELWGEHQGFLYKVLVHIGGEDEERRVFEEEESKKKAKEITKDWTSLPILQQIKKAHDWIVQNIMYVDTKDIWKDQSAYSALVQMQAICTGYARAFKMLMDELGIPSSIITGEMDQSLYPNYHTRHAWNLVEIDGQWYHVDTTTDHIIYQTNKKKKRNNSDIPMSYKFFLIHDNDFGKGNSYFNYFEKRMGQDFRSFYHLENGSFVKNKEEALKQFDRLYSPEDANKLPKWLDLYGNENLFEEIKEAFLSKGYRIKNSALIRANDEKTWKMGYRKFRFEFDNEELKNKLNKENIDFSIEKHSELILKVTLDKSKIKNDKLDAANFLTNKGLVKKVEETSDGYLVYLDHFETYGKKEVKLEIKKFGYKFNSKNNSIELNIEKHQTPQAKLIAIDSNKAILTNVKEGMEYRNNSLEWKEIKSDNFEISDLVPGSISVRYKKNNNKLASDIQTIQMHKASDIDNQIKTQNNTLIGVNAMMEYRLKNTQKWIPIQSNKITNLKQGTYQIRTKANNTTLASQTYEITVS
;
A
#
# COMPACT_ATOMS: atom_id res chain seq x y z
N MET A 1 9.45 10.67 -38.26
CA MET A 1 9.51 9.87 -37.00
C MET A 1 8.85 10.68 -35.89
N LYS A 2 7.79 10.18 -35.21
CA LYS A 2 7.19 10.76 -33.98
C LYS A 2 6.04 9.84 -33.48
N LYS A 3 6.35 8.67 -32.89
CA LYS A 3 5.31 7.77 -32.32
C LYS A 3 5.75 6.80 -31.20
N SER A 4 7.05 6.61 -30.95
CA SER A 4 7.59 5.68 -29.94
C SER A 4 7.52 6.18 -28.49
N ASN A 5 7.79 7.47 -28.26
CA ASN A 5 8.14 7.96 -26.91
C ASN A 5 6.96 8.08 -25.92
N LYS A 6 5.70 7.81 -26.34
CA LYS A 6 4.56 7.76 -25.41
C LYS A 6 4.49 6.47 -24.57
N MET A 7 5.24 5.42 -24.92
CA MET A 7 5.16 4.13 -24.23
C MET A 7 6.02 4.05 -22.96
N LEU A 8 7.03 4.92 -22.80
CA LEU A 8 7.96 4.89 -21.67
C LEU A 8 7.45 5.65 -20.43
N LEU A 9 6.64 6.71 -20.60
CA LEU A 9 6.07 7.48 -19.48
C LEU A 9 5.15 6.63 -18.58
N GLY A 10 4.55 5.56 -19.11
CA GLY A 10 3.67 4.66 -18.36
C GLY A 10 4.37 3.82 -17.28
N MET A 11 5.70 3.85 -17.17
CA MET A 11 6.45 3.17 -16.10
C MET A 11 7.03 4.12 -15.04
N LEU A 12 7.04 5.43 -15.27
CA LEU A 12 7.62 6.43 -14.34
C LEU A 12 6.57 7.19 -13.52
N SER A 13 5.28 7.13 -13.89
CA SER A 13 4.17 7.69 -13.09
C SER A 13 3.69 6.79 -11.94
N LEU A 14 4.41 5.70 -11.67
CA LEU A 14 4.07 4.68 -10.66
C LEU A 14 5.03 4.66 -9.45
N SER A 15 6.03 5.53 -9.41
CA SER A 15 7.07 5.58 -8.37
C SER A 15 7.12 6.90 -7.59
N SER A 16 6.03 7.67 -7.57
CA SER A 16 5.94 8.99 -6.93
C SER A 16 4.64 9.16 -6.12
N PHE A 17 4.52 8.40 -5.02
CA PHE A 17 3.51 8.63 -4.00
C PHE A 17 4.11 8.62 -2.60
N SER A 18 3.59 9.49 -1.74
CA SER A 18 3.84 9.65 -0.29
C SER A 18 5.22 10.18 0.15
N LEU A 19 5.20 11.05 1.17
CA LEU A 19 6.35 11.43 2.00
C LEU A 19 6.71 10.31 3.02
N PHE A 20 6.81 9.07 2.52
CA PHE A 20 7.14 7.85 3.27
C PHE A 20 8.17 7.03 2.46
N PRO A 21 9.45 6.95 2.89
CA PRO A 21 10.47 6.28 2.09
C PRO A 21 10.50 4.77 2.34
N ILE A 22 9.73 3.99 1.55
CA ILE A 22 9.72 2.52 1.58
C ILE A 22 9.73 1.91 0.16
N PHE A 23 10.85 2.01 -0.58
CA PHE A 23 11.01 1.28 -1.85
C PHE A 23 12.43 0.80 -2.22
N LEU A 24 13.43 0.93 -1.34
CA LEU A 24 14.82 0.63 -1.70
C LEU A 24 15.27 -0.82 -1.40
N SER A 25 14.99 -1.38 -0.21
CA SER A 25 15.46 -2.73 0.17
C SER A 25 14.74 -3.90 -0.51
N SER A 26 13.73 -3.62 -1.35
CA SER A 26 12.98 -4.65 -2.08
C SER A 26 13.52 -4.97 -3.48
N CYS A 27 14.44 -4.17 -4.04
CA CYS A 27 14.84 -4.30 -5.44
C CYS A 27 15.62 -5.59 -5.74
N GLU A 28 16.50 -6.04 -4.85
CA GLU A 28 17.31 -7.25 -5.06
C GLU A 28 16.43 -8.50 -5.17
N LYS A 29 15.60 -8.78 -4.16
CA LYS A 29 14.65 -9.91 -4.16
C LYS A 29 13.57 -9.83 -5.25
N ARG A 30 13.28 -8.62 -5.75
CA ARG A 30 12.39 -8.42 -6.90
C ARG A 30 13.08 -8.82 -8.21
N ASN A 31 14.37 -8.52 -8.35
CA ASN A 31 15.16 -8.89 -9.52
C ASN A 31 15.42 -10.40 -9.59
N GLU A 32 15.75 -11.06 -8.47
CA GLU A 32 15.93 -12.53 -8.40
C GLU A 32 14.70 -13.27 -8.96
N LYS A 33 13.52 -12.95 -8.42
CA LYS A 33 12.27 -13.64 -8.82
C LYS A 33 11.76 -13.23 -10.21
N ILE A 34 12.14 -12.05 -10.71
CA ILE A 34 11.89 -11.66 -12.11
C ILE A 34 12.79 -12.45 -13.07
N ASN A 35 14.08 -12.62 -12.75
CA ASN A 35 15.01 -13.42 -13.56
C ASN A 35 14.57 -14.88 -13.61
N GLU A 36 14.11 -15.44 -12.49
CA GLU A 36 13.52 -16.78 -12.41
C GLU A 36 12.30 -16.95 -13.35
N ILE A 37 11.45 -15.93 -13.47
CA ILE A 37 10.27 -15.92 -14.37
C ILE A 37 10.67 -15.70 -15.85
N ILE A 38 11.73 -14.93 -16.12
CA ILE A 38 12.23 -14.68 -17.48
C ILE A 38 12.90 -15.94 -18.04
N ASN A 39 13.79 -16.57 -17.29
CA ASN A 39 14.53 -17.77 -17.73
C ASN A 39 13.58 -18.94 -18.03
N ASN A 40 12.52 -19.12 -17.22
CA ASN A 40 11.47 -20.11 -17.47
C ASN A 40 10.56 -19.81 -18.69
N ARG A 41 10.78 -18.71 -19.42
CA ARG A 41 10.03 -18.36 -20.65
C ARG A 41 10.88 -18.40 -21.93
N SER A 42 12.20 -18.50 -21.85
CA SER A 42 13.09 -18.49 -23.03
C SER A 42 13.26 -19.84 -23.74
N GLU A 43 12.91 -20.97 -23.11
CA GLU A 43 13.20 -22.31 -23.66
C GLU A 43 12.10 -22.92 -24.56
N ASN A 44 11.03 -22.17 -24.88
CA ASN A 44 9.97 -22.69 -25.76
C ASN A 44 9.60 -21.73 -26.90
N ASN A 45 9.56 -22.29 -28.13
CA ASN A 45 9.19 -21.68 -29.41
C ASN A 45 10.26 -20.85 -30.13
N PHE A 46 11.24 -21.52 -30.74
CA PHE A 46 11.83 -21.11 -32.01
C PHE A 46 11.56 -22.19 -33.07
N ALA A 47 10.72 -21.89 -34.06
CA ALA A 47 10.51 -22.69 -35.26
C ALA A 47 10.01 -21.78 -36.41
N ASP A 48 10.47 -22.03 -37.62
CA ASP A 48 10.33 -21.15 -38.78
C ASP A 48 8.90 -20.89 -39.26
N PHE A 49 8.71 -19.75 -39.95
CA PHE A 49 8.25 -19.82 -41.35
C PHE A 49 8.72 -18.60 -42.16
N ASN A 50 9.09 -18.84 -43.42
CA ASN A 50 9.71 -17.86 -44.32
C ASN A 50 8.96 -17.88 -45.67
N LEU A 51 8.68 -16.70 -46.26
CA LEU A 51 8.76 -16.40 -47.71
C LEU A 51 8.03 -15.10 -48.14
N ASN A 52 8.80 -14.20 -48.77
CA ASN A 52 8.56 -13.48 -50.05
C ASN A 52 7.16 -13.43 -50.70
N LYS A 53 6.77 -12.42 -51.51
CA LYS A 53 7.17 -10.99 -51.75
C LYS A 53 6.30 -10.45 -52.92
N ASN A 54 6.34 -9.13 -53.18
CA ASN A 54 5.79 -8.44 -54.38
C ASN A 54 4.24 -8.36 -54.45
N LYS A 55 3.59 -7.30 -54.94
CA LYS A 55 4.02 -6.11 -55.71
C LYS A 55 3.41 -4.80 -55.15
N LYS A 56 4.04 -3.65 -55.45
CA LYS A 56 3.61 -2.25 -55.25
C LYS A 56 3.43 -1.59 -56.65
N PRO A 57 3.07 -0.29 -56.78
CA PRO A 57 2.08 0.55 -56.09
C PRO A 57 1.22 1.38 -57.10
N LYS A 58 0.42 2.36 -56.62
CA LYS A 58 0.42 3.74 -57.14
C LYS A 58 -0.33 4.72 -56.22
N GLU A 59 0.09 5.98 -56.23
CA GLU A 59 -0.41 7.09 -55.40
C GLU A 59 -0.91 8.25 -56.29
N LYS A 60 -1.79 9.09 -55.71
CA LYS A 60 -1.97 10.56 -55.86
C LYS A 60 -2.99 10.98 -54.78
N GLU A 61 -2.78 11.97 -53.90
CA GLU A 61 -2.62 13.43 -54.15
C GLU A 61 -3.87 14.07 -54.79
N ASN A 62 -4.43 15.24 -54.43
CA ASN A 62 -4.12 16.37 -53.49
C ASN A 62 -5.41 17.25 -53.38
N TYR A 63 -5.69 18.22 -52.49
CA TYR A 63 -5.17 18.78 -51.20
C TYR A 63 -6.33 19.64 -50.58
N ILE A 64 -6.17 20.23 -49.38
CA ILE A 64 -6.90 21.42 -48.81
C ILE A 64 -8.39 21.15 -48.45
N GLU A 65 -8.89 21.26 -47.21
CA GLU A 65 -8.75 22.24 -46.09
C GLU A 65 -9.64 23.50 -46.21
N LYS A 66 -10.76 23.54 -45.46
CA LYS A 66 -11.14 24.63 -44.53
C LYS A 66 -12.50 24.40 -43.83
N SER A 67 -12.61 24.87 -42.59
CA SER A 67 -13.86 25.05 -41.84
C SER A 67 -14.52 26.40 -42.22
N PRO A 68 -15.77 26.75 -41.81
CA PRO A 68 -16.00 27.16 -40.42
C PRO A 68 -17.42 26.93 -39.80
N THR A 69 -17.42 26.74 -38.47
CA THR A 69 -18.34 27.28 -37.44
C THR A 69 -19.90 27.26 -37.51
N THR A 70 -20.45 27.30 -36.28
CA THR A 70 -21.71 27.95 -35.81
C THR A 70 -23.07 27.26 -35.97
N LYS A 71 -23.61 26.85 -34.79
CA LYS A 71 -24.92 27.18 -34.16
C LYS A 71 -26.15 27.37 -35.10
N THR A 72 -27.34 26.83 -34.81
CA THR A 72 -28.02 26.79 -33.48
C THR A 72 -29.11 25.69 -33.42
N LYS A 73 -29.62 25.37 -32.22
CA LYS A 73 -30.88 24.63 -31.97
C LYS A 73 -32.08 25.40 -32.60
N ILE A 74 -33.23 24.79 -32.91
CA ILE A 74 -34.33 24.46 -31.97
C ILE A 74 -35.35 23.45 -32.57
N ILE A 75 -36.11 22.79 -31.69
CA ILE A 75 -37.09 21.70 -31.89
C ILE A 75 -38.52 22.29 -31.80
N PRO A 76 -39.55 21.88 -32.59
CA PRO A 76 -40.57 20.94 -32.06
C PRO A 76 -41.44 20.08 -33.04
N ALA A 77 -41.98 18.98 -32.48
CA ALA A 77 -43.34 18.42 -32.69
C ALA A 77 -43.78 17.82 -34.06
N LEU A 78 -44.58 16.73 -34.17
CA LEU A 78 -44.93 15.59 -33.26
C LEU A 78 -45.49 14.40 -34.15
N PRO A 79 -46.33 13.41 -33.75
CA PRO A 79 -46.34 12.03 -34.31
C PRO A 79 -47.59 11.77 -35.22
N PRO A 80 -48.22 10.56 -35.39
CA PRO A 80 -47.92 9.16 -34.96
C PRO A 80 -48.20 8.05 -36.02
N LYS A 81 -48.29 6.77 -35.56
CA LYS A 81 -48.86 5.55 -36.19
C LYS A 81 -47.94 4.80 -37.19
N ILE A 82 -48.03 3.48 -37.45
CA ILE A 82 -48.66 2.27 -36.84
C ILE A 82 -47.81 1.09 -37.40
N ASN A 83 -47.27 0.15 -36.59
CA ASN A 83 -47.82 -1.15 -36.13
C ASN A 83 -48.00 -2.24 -37.23
N GLU A 84 -48.01 -3.53 -36.81
CA GLU A 84 -48.20 -4.79 -37.57
C GLU A 84 -46.95 -5.51 -38.16
N THR A 85 -46.90 -6.86 -38.30
CA THR A 85 -47.07 -7.96 -37.28
C THR A 85 -46.68 -9.34 -37.87
N ILE A 86 -46.18 -10.29 -37.03
CA ILE A 86 -46.39 -11.78 -37.13
C ILE A 86 -45.69 -12.46 -38.36
N SER A 87 -45.25 -13.75 -38.42
CA SER A 87 -45.32 -14.97 -37.58
C SER A 87 -44.07 -15.88 -37.73
N ASN A 88 -43.85 -16.78 -36.76
CA ASN A 88 -43.48 -18.23 -36.85
C ASN A 88 -43.09 -18.82 -38.24
N ASN A 89 -42.16 -19.81 -38.37
CA ASN A 89 -42.23 -21.15 -37.73
C ASN A 89 -40.92 -21.98 -37.84
N PHE A 90 -40.87 -23.11 -37.10
CA PHE A 90 -39.83 -24.18 -37.18
C PHE A 90 -40.18 -25.24 -38.26
N PRO A 91 -39.23 -26.06 -38.78
CA PRO A 91 -38.91 -27.37 -38.17
C PRO A 91 -37.44 -27.86 -38.29
N GLN A 92 -37.12 -28.97 -37.60
CA GLN A 92 -35.90 -29.78 -37.81
C GLN A 92 -36.18 -30.92 -38.82
N ASN A 93 -35.16 -31.50 -39.48
CA ASN A 93 -34.76 -32.90 -39.21
C ASN A 93 -33.57 -33.50 -40.01
N ASN A 94 -32.96 -34.52 -39.37
CA ASN A 94 -32.38 -35.77 -39.91
C ASN A 94 -31.04 -35.88 -40.66
N SER A 95 -30.42 -37.05 -40.40
CA SER A 95 -29.54 -37.89 -41.25
C SER A 95 -28.11 -37.42 -41.60
N SER A 96 -27.10 -38.29 -41.70
CA SER A 96 -26.99 -39.73 -41.32
C SER A 96 -25.56 -40.28 -41.43
N THR A 97 -25.22 -41.30 -40.61
CA THR A 97 -24.19 -42.36 -40.86
C THR A 97 -22.70 -41.91 -41.01
N HIS A 98 -21.66 -42.78 -40.95
CA HIS A 98 -21.55 -44.26 -40.88
C HIS A 98 -20.36 -44.72 -39.97
N SER A 99 -20.49 -45.93 -39.39
CA SER A 99 -19.49 -46.98 -39.07
C SER A 99 -17.98 -46.80 -39.39
N SER A 100 -16.99 -47.45 -38.71
CA SER A 100 -16.98 -48.40 -37.56
C SER A 100 -15.55 -48.88 -37.20
N ASN A 101 -15.40 -49.59 -36.06
CA ASN A 101 -14.35 -50.58 -35.70
C ASN A 101 -12.93 -50.09 -35.30
N SER A 102 -12.15 -50.78 -34.45
CA SER A 102 -12.43 -51.58 -33.22
C SER A 102 -11.14 -52.18 -32.62
N ILE A 103 -10.94 -52.09 -31.27
CA ILE A 103 -10.15 -53.06 -30.43
C ILE A 103 -8.60 -53.03 -30.70
N GLU A 104 -7.63 -53.27 -29.78
CA GLU A 104 -7.55 -54.02 -28.50
C GLU A 104 -6.70 -53.31 -27.39
N LYS A 105 -6.22 -54.07 -26.37
CA LYS A 105 -5.42 -53.65 -25.18
C LYS A 105 -4.22 -54.64 -24.94
N PRO A 106 -3.59 -54.76 -23.74
CA PRO A 106 -2.79 -53.84 -22.91
C PRO A 106 -1.36 -54.41 -22.61
N ILE A 107 -0.68 -53.93 -21.53
CA ILE A 107 0.50 -54.54 -20.81
C ILE A 107 1.85 -54.24 -21.51
N ASN A 108 2.96 -53.81 -20.86
CA ASN A 108 3.52 -54.14 -19.54
C ASN A 108 4.40 -53.01 -18.90
N ASN A 109 4.92 -53.25 -17.68
CA ASN A 109 5.96 -52.45 -16.98
C ASN A 109 7.24 -53.32 -16.80
N PRO A 110 8.49 -52.79 -16.61
CA PRO A 110 9.05 -52.73 -15.25
C PRO A 110 10.19 -51.70 -14.92
N SER A 111 10.16 -51.23 -13.67
CA SER A 111 11.25 -51.05 -12.66
C SER A 111 12.74 -50.73 -12.98
N ALA A 112 13.18 -49.57 -12.46
CA ALA A 112 14.25 -49.33 -11.45
C ALA A 112 15.78 -49.52 -11.71
N THR A 113 16.56 -48.45 -11.42
CA THR A 113 17.87 -48.36 -10.67
C THR A 113 18.35 -46.88 -10.67
N SER A 114 19.38 -46.41 -9.93
CA SER A 114 19.50 -46.26 -8.45
C SER A 114 20.82 -45.55 -8.01
N LEU A 115 20.76 -44.30 -7.49
CA LEU A 115 21.76 -43.63 -6.59
C LEU A 115 23.25 -43.51 -7.10
N PRO A 116 24.21 -42.85 -6.39
CA PRO A 116 24.19 -42.07 -5.13
C PRO A 116 24.71 -40.61 -5.27
N ALA A 117 25.24 -40.00 -4.19
CA ALA A 117 25.72 -38.61 -4.07
C ALA A 117 27.07 -38.50 -3.28
N ASN A 118 27.43 -37.28 -2.79
CA ASN A 118 28.62 -36.88 -1.98
C ASN A 118 29.94 -36.70 -2.80
N GLU A 119 30.95 -35.88 -2.43
CA GLU A 119 31.27 -34.96 -1.30
C GLU A 119 32.26 -33.85 -1.82
N ILE A 120 32.18 -32.55 -1.46
CA ILE A 120 32.81 -31.79 -0.34
C ILE A 120 34.35 -31.55 -0.40
N ASN A 121 34.78 -30.32 -0.04
CA ASN A 121 36.16 -29.84 0.26
C ASN A 121 37.19 -29.69 -0.91
N LYS A 122 38.27 -28.88 -0.81
CA LYS A 122 38.52 -27.54 -0.19
C LYS A 122 39.92 -27.03 -0.63
N ILE A 123 40.09 -25.70 -0.77
CA ILE A 123 41.32 -24.87 -0.55
C ILE A 123 42.70 -25.41 -1.02
N GLU A 124 43.38 -24.67 -1.91
CA GLU A 124 44.72 -24.12 -1.61
C GLU A 124 45.15 -22.94 -2.52
N THR A 125 46.19 -22.21 -2.12
CA THR A 125 46.61 -20.90 -2.70
C THR A 125 48.13 -20.68 -2.57
N LYS A 126 48.81 -20.28 -3.66
CA LYS A 126 50.17 -19.65 -3.80
C LYS A 126 50.60 -19.78 -5.29
N GLU A 127 51.56 -19.06 -5.88
CA GLU A 127 52.51 -17.99 -5.47
C GLU A 127 52.71 -17.10 -6.74
N ILE A 128 52.69 -15.76 -6.69
CA ILE A 128 53.82 -14.84 -6.47
C ILE A 128 55.05 -15.11 -7.37
N ASN A 129 55.29 -14.26 -8.38
CA ASN A 129 56.46 -13.36 -8.41
C ASN A 129 56.45 -12.32 -9.54
N GLU A 130 57.28 -11.29 -9.39
CA GLU A 130 57.51 -10.18 -10.33
C GLU A 130 58.67 -10.48 -11.31
N ILE A 131 58.79 -9.68 -12.38
CA ILE A 131 60.05 -9.12 -12.92
C ILE A 131 59.71 -8.03 -13.96
N ALA A 132 60.62 -7.08 -14.20
CA ALA A 132 60.35 -5.82 -14.90
C ALA A 132 61.32 -5.52 -16.06
N GLU A 133 61.10 -4.35 -16.68
CA GLU A 133 62.01 -3.56 -17.54
C GLU A 133 62.09 -3.81 -19.07
N LYS A 134 61.56 -2.81 -19.79
CA LYS A 134 62.21 -2.00 -20.87
C LYS A 134 62.52 -2.55 -22.28
N ASN A 135 62.10 -1.70 -23.25
CA ASN A 135 62.70 -1.39 -24.55
C ASN A 135 62.71 -2.53 -25.64
N GLU A 136 62.73 -2.25 -26.95
CA GLU A 136 62.83 -0.96 -27.66
C GLU A 136 62.03 -0.89 -29.00
N VAL A 137 62.07 0.29 -29.61
CA VAL A 137 61.42 0.78 -30.85
C VAL A 137 61.86 0.05 -32.13
N ILE A 138 61.01 0.00 -33.18
CA ILE A 138 61.41 0.30 -34.59
C ILE A 138 60.21 0.55 -35.56
N GLU A 139 60.29 1.71 -36.22
CA GLU A 139 59.84 2.15 -37.57
C GLU A 139 58.37 2.04 -38.07
N SER A 140 57.84 3.22 -38.43
CA SER A 140 56.83 3.51 -39.47
C SER A 140 57.52 3.64 -40.86
N PRO A 141 56.87 4.11 -41.97
CA PRO A 141 56.73 5.58 -42.18
C PRO A 141 55.66 6.05 -43.23
N ILE A 142 55.72 7.35 -43.58
CA ILE A 142 55.25 8.03 -44.84
C ILE A 142 53.72 8.24 -45.04
N ASP A 143 53.21 9.47 -45.29
CA ASP A 143 53.80 10.81 -45.10
C ASP A 143 52.77 11.98 -45.22
N ASN A 144 52.98 13.07 -44.45
CA ASN A 144 52.91 14.52 -44.77
C ASN A 144 51.74 15.13 -45.61
N LYS A 145 51.27 16.39 -45.44
CA LYS A 145 51.77 17.66 -44.79
C LYS A 145 50.52 18.61 -44.56
N ILE A 146 50.48 19.86 -44.06
CA ILE A 146 51.37 21.05 -43.84
C ILE A 146 51.02 21.72 -42.48
N GLU A 147 51.88 22.64 -42.00
CA GLU A 147 51.71 23.59 -40.87
C GLU A 147 50.38 24.40 -40.87
N VAL A 148 49.68 24.62 -39.74
CA VAL A 148 49.99 25.40 -38.51
C VAL A 148 49.95 26.93 -38.70
N ASN A 149 49.01 27.59 -38.01
CA ASN A 149 49.25 28.90 -37.38
C ASN A 149 48.34 29.09 -36.15
N ASN A 150 48.75 29.92 -35.20
CA ASN A 150 48.15 30.01 -33.86
C ASN A 150 47.05 31.08 -33.75
N HIS A 151 45.96 30.75 -33.06
CA HIS A 151 45.30 31.62 -32.06
C HIS A 151 44.24 30.80 -31.30
N ILE A 152 44.63 30.26 -30.14
CA ILE A 152 43.68 29.94 -29.06
C ILE A 152 44.00 30.94 -27.96
N GLU A 153 43.07 31.85 -27.69
CA GLU A 153 43.17 32.71 -26.53
C GLU A 153 42.88 31.87 -25.30
N ASN A 154 43.89 31.68 -24.44
CA ASN A 154 43.66 31.24 -23.08
C ASN A 154 42.89 32.34 -22.36
N ILE A 155 41.57 32.23 -22.33
CA ILE A 155 40.78 32.82 -21.26
C ILE A 155 41.07 31.96 -20.03
N GLU A 156 42.16 32.29 -19.34
CA GLU A 156 42.28 31.98 -17.92
C GLU A 156 41.13 32.74 -17.23
N GLU A 157 40.04 32.03 -16.92
CA GLU A 157 39.04 32.59 -15.99
C GLU A 157 39.77 32.87 -14.68
N ASP A 158 39.83 34.16 -14.33
CA ASP A 158 40.66 34.74 -13.26
C ASP A 158 40.13 34.36 -11.87
N THR A 159 40.20 33.06 -11.61
CA THR A 159 39.84 32.36 -10.38
C THR A 159 40.92 32.60 -9.33
N ASN A 160 41.09 33.89 -8.99
CA ASN A 160 42.00 34.36 -7.96
C ASN A 160 41.82 33.54 -6.68
N LYS A 161 42.88 32.81 -6.34
CA LYS A 161 42.86 31.81 -5.28
C LYS A 161 42.73 32.45 -3.91
N ILE A 162 41.50 32.51 -3.40
CA ILE A 162 41.25 32.71 -1.97
C ILE A 162 41.18 31.32 -1.30
N GLU A 163 42.32 30.63 -1.29
CA GLU A 163 42.57 29.60 -0.27
C GLU A 163 42.70 30.33 1.07
N MET A 164 41.60 30.37 1.84
CA MET A 164 41.58 31.01 3.14
C MET A 164 42.62 30.36 4.06
N SER A 165 43.42 31.20 4.72
CA SER A 165 44.43 30.77 5.68
C SER A 165 43.81 30.05 6.88
N ASN A 166 44.64 29.31 7.61
CA ASN A 166 44.25 28.73 8.90
C ASN A 166 43.72 29.78 9.89
N GLU A 167 44.19 31.03 9.79
CA GLU A 167 43.80 32.14 10.64
C GLU A 167 42.41 32.68 10.27
N GLU A 168 42.09 32.79 8.98
CA GLU A 168 40.74 33.17 8.51
C GLU A 168 39.70 32.07 8.80
N ILE A 169 40.05 30.80 8.58
CA ILE A 169 39.20 29.64 8.94
C ILE A 169 39.05 29.53 10.48
N SER A 170 40.08 29.93 11.23
CA SER A 170 39.99 30.07 12.69
C SER A 170 38.98 31.15 13.07
N ASN A 171 39.12 32.36 12.51
CA ASN A 171 38.39 33.55 12.92
C ASN A 171 36.92 33.59 12.46
N PHE A 172 36.56 32.94 11.35
CA PHE A 172 35.18 32.92 10.85
C PHE A 172 34.22 32.08 11.72
N TYR A 173 34.72 31.14 12.53
CA TYR A 173 33.89 30.21 13.31
C TYR A 173 34.37 30.05 14.76
N PRO A 174 33.46 29.94 15.74
CA PRO A 174 33.82 29.79 17.14
C PRO A 174 34.41 28.41 17.44
N SER A 175 35.07 28.30 18.59
CA SER A 175 35.44 27.00 19.18
C SER A 175 34.20 26.30 19.77
N GLN A 176 34.29 25.00 20.07
CA GLN A 176 33.23 24.29 20.79
C GLN A 176 32.94 24.85 22.19
N ASN A 177 33.85 25.61 22.80
CA ASN A 177 33.72 26.14 24.15
C ASN A 177 33.21 27.60 24.18
N ASN A 178 32.25 27.93 23.31
CA ASN A 178 31.64 29.26 23.10
C ASN A 178 32.55 30.37 22.56
N SER A 179 32.02 31.08 21.57
CA SER A 179 31.89 32.54 21.57
C SER A 179 30.75 32.93 20.62
N HIS A 180 30.00 34.01 20.91
CA HIS A 180 29.22 34.64 19.83
C HIS A 180 30.19 35.09 18.74
N ILE A 181 29.80 34.96 17.48
CA ILE A 181 30.54 35.56 16.37
C ILE A 181 30.07 37.02 16.26
N GLU A 182 30.99 37.99 16.15
CA GLU A 182 30.58 39.38 15.97
C GLU A 182 29.89 39.56 14.60
N PRO A 183 28.74 40.27 14.52
CA PRO A 183 28.03 40.49 13.27
C PRO A 183 28.87 41.18 12.19
N LYS A 184 29.29 40.45 11.15
CA LYS A 184 29.97 41.07 9.99
C LYS A 184 28.92 41.68 9.07
N LYS A 185 28.88 43.01 8.99
CA LYS A 185 28.04 43.71 8.01
C LYS A 185 28.64 43.58 6.60
N LEU A 186 28.14 42.60 5.84
CA LEU A 186 28.49 42.39 4.43
C LEU A 186 27.77 43.38 3.50
N SER A 187 28.48 43.81 2.46
CA SER A 187 27.91 44.48 1.29
C SER A 187 26.97 43.56 0.49
N VAL A 188 26.22 44.12 -0.46
CA VAL A 188 25.38 43.32 -1.38
C VAL A 188 26.24 42.38 -2.21
N ASP A 189 27.35 42.86 -2.76
CA ASP A 189 28.14 42.11 -3.74
C ASP A 189 28.97 41.01 -3.08
N GLU A 190 29.54 41.24 -1.88
CA GLU A 190 30.10 40.16 -1.04
C GLU A 190 29.09 39.03 -0.85
N ILE A 191 27.82 39.32 -0.55
CA ILE A 191 26.81 38.28 -0.35
C ILE A 191 26.52 37.52 -1.65
N LYS A 192 26.48 38.21 -2.79
CA LYS A 192 26.29 37.57 -4.11
C LYS A 192 27.45 36.61 -4.42
N ASP A 193 28.69 37.01 -4.17
CA ASP A 193 29.87 36.17 -4.36
C ASP A 193 29.85 34.93 -3.45
N LEU A 194 29.54 35.10 -2.17
CA LEU A 194 29.42 33.98 -1.21
C LEU A 194 28.27 33.02 -1.58
N ILE A 195 27.13 33.53 -2.08
CA ILE A 195 26.02 32.73 -2.59
C ILE A 195 26.42 31.94 -3.85
N ILE A 196 27.24 32.52 -4.73
CA ILE A 196 27.67 31.88 -5.98
C ILE A 196 28.73 30.80 -5.73
N ASN A 197 29.61 31.00 -4.74
CA ASN A 197 30.77 30.16 -4.41
C ASN A 197 30.44 28.65 -4.33
N LYS A 198 31.28 27.83 -4.98
CA LYS A 198 31.14 26.37 -5.11
C LYS A 198 32.23 25.58 -4.35
N MET A 199 33.22 26.29 -3.78
CA MET A 199 34.36 25.69 -3.08
C MET A 199 33.97 25.11 -1.72
N TYR A 200 33.05 25.76 -1.02
CA TYR A 200 32.60 25.39 0.33
C TYR A 200 31.26 24.63 0.32
N ALA A 201 30.84 24.14 1.48
CA ALA A 201 29.52 23.51 1.66
C ALA A 201 28.41 24.58 1.73
N SER A 202 27.16 24.26 1.40
CA SER A 202 26.09 25.27 1.42
C SER A 202 25.75 25.82 2.81
N ASN A 203 26.03 25.04 3.86
CA ASN A 203 25.90 25.43 5.27
C ASN A 203 27.20 26.03 5.84
N TYR A 204 28.24 26.22 5.03
CA TYR A 204 29.50 26.81 5.49
C TYR A 204 29.27 28.21 6.06
N TYR A 205 28.51 29.06 5.38
CA TYR A 205 28.23 30.43 5.85
C TYR A 205 27.11 30.54 6.90
N GLU A 206 26.62 29.43 7.49
CA GLU A 206 25.62 29.47 8.57
C GLU A 206 26.27 29.78 9.93
N SER A 207 25.52 30.41 10.85
CA SER A 207 25.87 30.49 12.29
C SER A 207 24.99 29.53 13.11
N PRO A 208 25.52 28.87 14.16
CA PRO A 208 24.73 28.00 15.04
C PRO A 208 23.75 28.76 15.95
N ASP A 209 23.81 30.09 16.00
CA ASP A 209 22.86 30.93 16.77
C ASP A 209 21.49 31.07 16.09
N PHE A 210 21.36 30.71 14.80
CA PHE A 210 20.12 30.83 14.03
C PHE A 210 19.78 29.55 13.27
N VAL A 211 18.51 29.36 12.90
CA VAL A 211 18.03 28.20 12.12
C VAL A 211 16.80 28.56 11.30
N LEU A 212 16.69 28.04 10.07
CA LEU A 212 15.49 28.20 9.26
C LEU A 212 14.32 27.41 9.86
N GLU A 213 13.09 27.95 9.78
CA GLU A 213 11.89 27.21 10.14
C GLU A 213 11.68 26.00 9.21
N ASN A 214 11.98 26.18 7.91
CA ASN A 214 12.02 25.13 6.90
C ASN A 214 13.16 25.45 5.91
N ASN A 215 14.03 24.49 5.63
CA ASN A 215 15.06 24.59 4.58
C ASN A 215 14.56 24.12 3.20
N THR A 216 13.41 23.45 3.15
CA THR A 216 12.71 23.09 1.92
C THR A 216 11.22 23.40 2.07
N VAL A 217 10.62 24.06 1.09
CA VAL A 217 9.17 24.36 1.02
C VAL A 217 8.63 24.06 -0.38
N SER A 218 7.31 23.98 -0.53
CA SER A 218 6.66 23.66 -1.80
C SER A 218 5.47 24.57 -2.09
N LEU A 219 5.45 25.19 -3.27
CA LEU A 219 4.31 25.93 -3.83
C LEU A 219 3.59 25.03 -4.82
N ASN A 220 2.46 24.46 -4.40
CA ASN A 220 1.77 23.34 -5.07
C ASN A 220 0.30 23.62 -5.39
N LYS A 221 -0.26 24.75 -4.96
CA LYS A 221 -1.61 25.17 -5.37
C LYS A 221 -1.62 25.82 -6.74
N LYS A 222 -2.80 25.85 -7.36
CA LYS A 222 -2.99 26.50 -8.67
C LYS A 222 -2.65 27.98 -8.59
N LEU A 223 -2.12 28.51 -9.69
CA LEU A 223 -1.74 29.92 -9.79
C LEU A 223 -2.90 30.88 -9.44
N GLU A 224 -4.15 30.51 -9.76
CA GLU A 224 -5.36 31.27 -9.42
C GLU A 224 -5.67 31.30 -7.91
N GLU A 225 -5.23 30.30 -7.14
CA GLU A 225 -5.42 30.27 -5.67
C GLU A 225 -4.51 31.26 -4.94
N ASN A 226 -3.53 31.87 -5.63
CA ASN A 226 -2.65 32.91 -5.08
C ASN A 226 -1.92 32.44 -3.80
N GLU A 227 -1.42 31.19 -3.79
CA GLU A 227 -0.67 30.63 -2.66
C GLU A 227 0.59 31.45 -2.37
N THR A 228 0.80 31.74 -1.08
CA THR A 228 1.97 32.45 -0.58
C THR A 228 2.50 31.74 0.67
N ILE A 229 3.82 31.66 0.80
CA ILE A 229 4.50 31.06 1.96
C ILE A 229 5.44 32.11 2.53
N LYS A 230 5.52 32.24 3.86
CA LYS A 230 6.53 33.08 4.52
C LYS A 230 7.74 32.25 4.90
N LEU A 231 8.90 32.62 4.40
CA LEU A 231 10.19 32.12 4.88
C LEU A 231 10.55 32.79 6.20
N LYS A 232 11.13 32.02 7.13
CA LYS A 232 11.55 32.50 8.44
C LYS A 232 12.92 31.97 8.81
N LEU A 233 13.79 32.87 9.28
CA LEU A 233 14.92 32.53 10.13
C LEU A 233 14.48 32.71 11.58
N LEU A 234 14.89 31.78 12.45
CA LEU A 234 14.56 31.77 13.88
C LEU A 234 15.85 31.82 14.71
N ASP A 235 15.81 32.48 15.86
CA ASP A 235 16.84 32.34 16.89
C ASP A 235 16.88 30.87 17.38
N ALA A 236 18.06 30.26 17.39
CA ALA A 236 18.21 28.83 17.62
C ALA A 236 17.86 28.39 19.05
N LYS A 237 17.92 29.30 20.03
CA LYS A 237 17.73 29.03 21.47
C LYS A 237 16.27 29.26 21.89
N THR A 238 15.69 30.38 21.49
CA THR A 238 14.37 30.88 21.88
C THR A 238 13.27 30.56 20.87
N LYS A 239 13.63 30.24 19.62
CA LYS A 239 12.72 30.00 18.47
C LYS A 239 11.88 31.22 18.05
N ASN A 240 12.25 32.42 18.47
CA ASN A 240 11.64 33.67 18.00
C ASN A 240 12.04 33.98 16.55
N GLU A 241 11.14 34.62 15.79
CA GLU A 241 11.40 35.01 14.41
C GLU A 241 12.39 36.19 14.32
N ILE A 242 13.35 36.10 13.39
CA ILE A 242 14.29 37.17 13.07
C ILE A 242 13.68 38.09 12.00
N ASN A 243 13.36 39.33 12.37
CA ASN A 243 12.71 40.28 11.46
C ASN A 243 13.67 40.92 10.42
N ASN A 244 14.96 40.97 10.72
CA ASN A 244 15.97 41.68 9.91
C ASN A 244 16.78 40.69 9.04
N VAL A 245 16.09 39.90 8.21
CA VAL A 245 16.72 38.99 7.24
C VAL A 245 16.64 39.62 5.86
N ARG A 246 17.77 39.71 5.15
CA ARG A 246 17.80 40.11 3.73
C ARG A 246 17.66 38.87 2.86
N TRP A 247 16.77 38.89 1.88
CA TRP A 247 16.46 37.71 1.08
C TRP A 247 16.97 37.83 -0.36
N PHE A 248 17.49 36.72 -0.88
CA PHE A 248 18.11 36.62 -2.20
C PHE A 248 17.61 35.38 -2.95
N GLN A 249 17.64 35.43 -4.28
CA GLN A 249 17.33 34.31 -5.16
C GLN A 249 18.48 34.06 -6.13
N ARG A 250 19.00 32.82 -6.17
CA ARG A 250 19.99 32.39 -7.15
C ARG A 250 19.30 31.77 -8.37
N LEU A 251 19.49 32.37 -9.53
CA LEU A 251 19.16 31.82 -10.84
C LEU A 251 20.40 31.18 -11.47
N ARG A 252 20.21 30.06 -12.17
CA ARG A 252 21.27 29.26 -12.80
C ARG A 252 21.01 29.14 -14.31
N TYR A 253 21.12 30.24 -15.04
CA TYR A 253 20.76 30.30 -16.46
C TYR A 253 21.83 31.03 -17.28
N LEU A 254 22.57 30.25 -18.09
CA LEU A 254 23.84 30.62 -18.74
C LEU A 254 24.94 30.99 -17.74
N ASN A 255 24.73 32.05 -16.95
CA ASN A 255 25.58 32.45 -15.83
C ASN A 255 24.84 32.21 -14.50
N ASP A 256 25.57 32.22 -13.39
CA ASP A 256 24.98 32.35 -12.05
C ASP A 256 24.58 33.82 -11.82
N LEU A 257 23.30 34.07 -11.52
CA LEU A 257 22.77 35.40 -11.21
C LEU A 257 22.12 35.38 -9.83
N VAL A 258 22.36 36.39 -9.00
CA VAL A 258 21.75 36.52 -7.67
C VAL A 258 20.92 37.80 -7.61
N LEU A 259 19.60 37.62 -7.56
CA LEU A 259 18.61 38.68 -7.34
C LEU A 259 18.47 38.98 -5.85
N GLU A 260 18.18 40.23 -5.52
CA GLU A 260 17.75 40.66 -4.19
C GLU A 260 16.22 40.65 -4.07
N GLU A 261 15.73 40.68 -2.84
CA GLU A 261 14.33 40.88 -2.48
C GLU A 261 13.60 41.96 -3.31
N ASN A 262 12.41 41.61 -3.79
CA ASN A 262 11.55 42.43 -4.65
C ASN A 262 12.10 42.74 -6.07
N GLN A 263 13.30 42.25 -6.44
CA GLN A 263 13.73 42.23 -7.85
C GLN A 263 12.98 41.13 -8.62
N ASP A 264 12.79 41.31 -9.92
CA ASP A 264 12.06 40.39 -10.79
C ASP A 264 12.83 40.10 -12.08
N ASP A 265 12.86 38.83 -12.49
CA ASP A 265 13.52 38.36 -13.72
C ASP A 265 12.60 37.45 -14.53
N PRO A 266 12.60 37.50 -15.88
CA PRO A 266 11.75 36.64 -16.72
C PRO A 266 11.94 35.13 -16.52
N ASN A 267 13.13 34.70 -16.10
CA ASN A 267 13.52 33.31 -15.87
C ASN A 267 13.25 32.85 -14.42
N SER A 268 12.79 33.74 -13.53
CA SER A 268 12.34 33.35 -12.20
C SER A 268 10.93 32.75 -12.24
N SER A 269 10.78 31.55 -11.66
CA SER A 269 9.47 30.90 -11.46
C SER A 269 8.73 31.37 -10.20
N ILE A 270 9.29 32.32 -9.42
CA ILE A 270 8.64 32.90 -8.23
C ILE A 270 8.78 34.43 -8.18
N THR A 271 8.00 35.06 -7.30
CA THR A 271 8.30 36.38 -6.73
C THR A 271 8.73 36.21 -5.27
N LEU A 272 9.80 36.90 -4.87
CA LEU A 272 10.34 36.96 -3.51
C LEU A 272 10.27 38.41 -2.99
N THR A 273 9.87 38.60 -1.74
CA THR A 273 9.73 39.93 -1.10
C THR A 273 10.60 40.07 0.14
N SER A 274 10.85 41.31 0.56
CA SER A 274 11.76 41.63 1.69
C SER A 274 11.30 41.12 3.05
N ASN A 275 10.00 40.85 3.24
CA ASN A 275 9.49 40.19 4.46
C ASN A 275 9.47 38.66 4.35
N GLY A 276 10.18 38.08 3.38
CA GLY A 276 10.31 36.63 3.18
C GLY A 276 9.09 35.96 2.54
N MET A 277 8.08 36.70 2.07
CA MET A 277 6.96 36.07 1.36
C MET A 277 7.39 35.65 -0.05
N ILE A 278 7.15 34.37 -0.38
CA ILE A 278 7.32 33.78 -1.71
C ILE A 278 5.96 33.42 -2.32
N LYS A 279 5.87 33.48 -3.66
CA LYS A 279 4.69 33.11 -4.45
C LYS A 279 5.10 32.61 -5.83
N LYS A 280 4.35 31.65 -6.41
CA LYS A 280 4.55 31.17 -7.79
C LYS A 280 4.26 32.27 -8.82
N LYS A 281 5.19 32.48 -9.76
CA LYS A 281 5.07 33.43 -10.88
C LYS A 281 4.49 32.76 -12.13
N LYS A 282 3.85 33.54 -13.01
CA LYS A 282 3.36 33.06 -14.30
C LYS A 282 4.46 33.14 -15.37
N THR A 283 5.25 32.09 -15.48
CA THR A 283 6.21 31.89 -16.59
C THR A 283 5.60 31.02 -17.70
N PRO A 284 6.16 30.99 -18.93
CA PRO A 284 5.76 30.02 -19.95
C PRO A 284 5.95 28.57 -19.47
N GLU A 285 6.98 28.35 -18.66
CA GLU A 285 7.39 27.07 -18.07
C GLU A 285 6.53 26.62 -16.88
N ALA A 286 5.66 27.48 -16.32
CA ALA A 286 4.93 27.24 -15.05
C ALA A 286 3.99 26.01 -15.02
N HIS A 287 3.83 25.32 -16.15
CA HIS A 287 3.15 24.02 -16.27
C HIS A 287 4.04 22.85 -15.84
N LYS A 288 5.36 23.04 -15.71
CA LYS A 288 6.36 22.04 -15.29
C LYS A 288 6.66 22.15 -13.79
N ASN A 289 7.22 21.08 -13.22
CA ASN A 289 7.85 21.13 -11.90
C ASN A 289 9.20 21.87 -12.01
N ASP A 290 9.52 22.71 -11.03
CA ASP A 290 10.75 23.50 -10.95
C ASP A 290 11.28 23.61 -9.51
N ILE A 291 12.51 24.08 -9.32
CA ILE A 291 13.13 24.31 -8.00
C ILE A 291 13.87 25.66 -7.98
N ALA A 292 13.33 26.65 -7.25
CA ALA A 292 14.04 27.90 -7.00
C ALA A 292 14.99 27.76 -5.79
N GLU A 293 16.19 28.32 -5.90
CA GLU A 293 17.19 28.37 -4.83
C GLU A 293 17.21 29.77 -4.20
N LEU A 294 16.91 29.85 -2.91
CA LEU A 294 16.83 31.10 -2.15
C LEU A 294 17.81 31.09 -0.98
N TRP A 295 18.18 32.29 -0.52
CA TRP A 295 19.09 32.49 0.59
C TRP A 295 18.60 33.63 1.47
N GLY A 296 18.64 33.44 2.79
CA GLY A 296 18.46 34.52 3.76
C GLY A 296 19.81 34.91 4.36
N GLU A 297 20.13 36.20 4.41
CA GLU A 297 21.28 36.76 5.12
C GLU A 297 20.85 37.37 6.46
N HIS A 298 21.59 37.03 7.51
CA HIS A 298 21.51 37.75 8.79
C HIS A 298 22.88 37.81 9.46
N GLN A 299 23.32 39.02 9.82
CA GLN A 299 24.60 39.29 10.52
C GLN A 299 25.85 38.81 9.78
N GLY A 300 25.77 38.66 8.46
CA GLY A 300 26.84 38.12 7.60
C GLY A 300 26.76 36.61 7.38
N PHE A 301 25.78 35.92 7.97
CA PHE A 301 25.55 34.49 7.79
C PHE A 301 24.45 34.23 6.76
N LEU A 302 24.62 33.17 5.95
CA LEU A 302 23.74 32.81 4.84
C LEU A 302 23.08 31.46 5.07
N TYR A 303 21.76 31.40 4.91
CA TYR A 303 20.94 30.21 5.15
C TYR A 303 20.17 29.84 3.89
N LYS A 304 20.36 28.61 3.39
CA LYS A 304 19.80 28.15 2.11
C LYS A 304 18.40 27.57 2.25
N VAL A 305 17.49 28.01 1.38
CA VAL A 305 16.14 27.45 1.20
C VAL A 305 15.97 26.92 -0.23
N LEU A 306 15.37 25.75 -0.37
CA LEU A 306 14.89 25.22 -1.65
C LEU A 306 13.36 25.35 -1.74
N VAL A 307 12.86 25.91 -2.83
CA VAL A 307 11.43 26.04 -3.12
C VAL A 307 11.08 25.13 -4.28
N HIS A 308 10.39 24.02 -4.00
CA HIS A 308 9.75 23.24 -5.05
C HIS A 308 8.52 23.97 -5.57
N ILE A 309 8.32 23.93 -6.88
CA ILE A 309 7.22 24.59 -7.57
C ILE A 309 6.50 23.51 -8.37
N GLY A 310 5.26 23.19 -7.99
CA GLY A 310 4.45 22.18 -8.65
C GLY A 310 4.00 22.65 -10.03
N GLY A 311 4.08 21.78 -11.04
CA GLY A 311 3.47 21.98 -12.36
C GLY A 311 1.98 21.61 -12.38
N GLU A 312 1.34 21.74 -13.55
CA GLU A 312 -0.12 21.55 -13.72
C GLU A 312 -0.60 20.16 -13.24
N ASP A 313 0.20 19.11 -13.47
CA ASP A 313 -0.11 17.76 -13.00
C ASP A 313 -0.02 17.60 -11.47
N GLU A 314 0.89 18.32 -10.80
CA GLU A 314 1.04 18.29 -9.34
C GLU A 314 -0.04 19.16 -8.67
N GLU A 315 -0.32 20.35 -9.21
CA GLU A 315 -1.44 21.20 -8.78
C GLU A 315 -2.78 20.44 -8.86
N ARG A 316 -3.01 19.74 -9.98
CA ARG A 316 -4.19 18.89 -10.16
C ARG A 316 -4.19 17.72 -9.18
N ARG A 317 -3.05 17.04 -8.97
CA ARG A 317 -2.94 15.90 -8.04
C ARG A 317 -3.24 16.32 -6.60
N VAL A 318 -2.75 17.47 -6.15
CA VAL A 318 -3.03 18.01 -4.81
C VAL A 318 -4.50 18.39 -4.67
N PHE A 319 -5.07 19.11 -5.64
CA PHE A 319 -6.50 19.44 -5.64
C PHE A 319 -7.41 18.21 -5.61
N GLU A 320 -7.14 17.20 -6.46
CA GLU A 320 -7.90 15.95 -6.47
C GLU A 320 -7.82 15.21 -5.14
N GLU A 321 -6.64 15.17 -4.52
CA GLU A 321 -6.39 14.53 -3.21
C GLU A 321 -7.11 15.26 -2.05
N GLU A 322 -7.09 16.59 -2.02
CA GLU A 322 -7.75 17.42 -0.99
C GLU A 322 -9.27 17.25 -1.02
N GLU A 323 -9.91 17.41 -2.19
CA GLU A 323 -11.35 17.22 -2.33
C GLU A 323 -11.77 15.75 -2.15
N SER A 324 -10.92 14.78 -2.51
CA SER A 324 -11.17 13.35 -2.20
C SER A 324 -11.23 13.09 -0.70
N LYS A 325 -10.29 13.64 0.08
CA LYS A 325 -10.25 13.48 1.55
C LYS A 325 -11.42 14.16 2.24
N LYS A 326 -11.74 15.38 1.81
CA LYS A 326 -12.92 16.13 2.26
C LYS A 326 -14.22 15.36 1.99
N LYS A 327 -14.34 14.72 0.81
CA LYS A 327 -15.51 13.90 0.47
C LYS A 327 -15.54 12.56 1.21
N ALA A 328 -14.39 11.91 1.41
CA ALA A 328 -14.26 10.73 2.25
C ALA A 328 -14.77 11.01 3.68
N LYS A 329 -14.33 12.12 4.31
CA LYS A 329 -14.79 12.59 5.62
C LYS A 329 -16.31 12.79 5.69
N GLU A 330 -16.90 13.40 4.66
CA GLU A 330 -18.35 13.59 4.58
C GLU A 330 -19.12 12.26 4.55
N ILE A 331 -18.58 11.27 3.85
CA ILE A 331 -19.15 9.92 3.69
C ILE A 331 -19.00 9.09 4.97
N THR A 332 -17.82 9.09 5.60
CA THR A 332 -17.48 8.19 6.71
C THR A 332 -17.87 8.69 8.11
N LYS A 333 -18.24 9.97 8.26
CA LYS A 333 -18.48 10.66 9.55
C LYS A 333 -19.25 9.84 10.59
N ASP A 334 -20.36 9.21 10.18
CA ASP A 334 -21.28 8.51 11.07
C ASP A 334 -20.82 7.06 11.37
N TRP A 335 -19.86 6.54 10.60
CA TRP A 335 -19.45 5.12 10.62
C TRP A 335 -18.30 4.86 11.60
N THR A 336 -17.50 5.86 11.94
CA THR A 336 -16.39 5.78 12.92
C THR A 336 -16.81 5.20 14.29
N SER A 337 -18.10 5.34 14.63
CA SER A 337 -18.73 4.81 15.83
C SER A 337 -19.06 3.30 15.77
N LEU A 338 -18.95 2.65 14.61
CA LEU A 338 -19.31 1.25 14.39
C LEU A 338 -18.10 0.31 14.60
N PRO A 339 -18.32 -0.99 14.87
CA PRO A 339 -17.27 -2.01 14.82
C PRO A 339 -16.67 -2.19 13.42
N ILE A 340 -15.37 -2.47 13.33
CA ILE A 340 -14.54 -2.47 12.10
C ILE A 340 -15.22 -3.17 10.90
N LEU A 341 -15.73 -4.39 11.08
CA LEU A 341 -16.40 -5.15 10.02
C LEU A 341 -17.59 -4.40 9.41
N GLN A 342 -18.35 -3.67 10.23
CA GLN A 342 -19.50 -2.86 9.78
C GLN A 342 -19.06 -1.57 9.08
N GLN A 343 -17.95 -0.96 9.50
CA GLN A 343 -17.35 0.17 8.79
C GLN A 343 -16.93 -0.24 7.36
N ILE A 344 -16.25 -1.39 7.25
CA ILE A 344 -15.82 -1.98 5.97
C ILE A 344 -17.03 -2.32 5.08
N LYS A 345 -18.07 -2.93 5.65
CA LYS A 345 -19.34 -3.24 4.94
C LYS A 345 -20.03 -1.96 4.44
N LYS A 346 -20.14 -0.92 5.28
CA LYS A 346 -20.72 0.39 4.89
C LYS A 346 -19.96 1.07 3.76
N ALA A 347 -18.62 1.09 3.81
CA ALA A 347 -17.78 1.68 2.77
C ALA A 347 -17.87 0.92 1.43
N HIS A 348 -17.89 -0.42 1.49
CA HIS A 348 -18.14 -1.27 0.33
C HIS A 348 -19.50 -0.98 -0.29
N ASP A 349 -20.57 -1.04 0.50
CA ASP A 349 -21.96 -0.89 0.05
C ASP A 349 -22.21 0.48 -0.57
N TRP A 350 -21.66 1.53 0.04
CA TRP A 350 -21.75 2.89 -0.47
C TRP A 350 -21.08 3.02 -1.84
N ILE A 351 -19.87 2.49 -2.02
CA ILE A 351 -19.16 2.53 -3.31
C ILE A 351 -19.92 1.74 -4.38
N VAL A 352 -20.38 0.52 -4.04
CA VAL A 352 -21.13 -0.37 -4.95
C VAL A 352 -22.45 0.25 -5.41
N GLN A 353 -23.10 1.06 -4.57
CA GLN A 353 -24.37 1.72 -4.90
C GLN A 353 -24.22 3.06 -5.65
N ASN A 354 -23.24 3.89 -5.31
CA ASN A 354 -23.21 5.30 -5.71
C ASN A 354 -22.26 5.61 -6.89
N ILE A 355 -21.16 4.87 -7.05
CA ILE A 355 -20.20 5.12 -8.13
C ILE A 355 -20.62 4.36 -9.40
N MET A 356 -20.52 5.00 -10.56
CA MET A 356 -20.80 4.40 -11.87
C MET A 356 -19.51 3.94 -12.57
N TYR A 357 -19.52 2.72 -13.12
CA TYR A 357 -18.40 2.25 -13.93
C TYR A 357 -18.36 2.95 -15.30
N VAL A 358 -17.29 3.69 -15.59
CA VAL A 358 -17.07 4.44 -16.84
C VAL A 358 -15.60 4.33 -17.26
N ASP A 359 -15.34 3.73 -18.42
CA ASP A 359 -14.07 3.85 -19.15
C ASP A 359 -14.16 5.03 -20.13
N THR A 360 -13.44 6.12 -19.81
CA THR A 360 -13.30 7.30 -20.67
C THR A 360 -12.13 7.18 -21.66
N LYS A 361 -11.26 6.17 -21.45
CA LYS A 361 -9.97 5.96 -22.13
C LYS A 361 -8.94 7.06 -21.90
N ASP A 362 -9.18 7.93 -20.92
CA ASP A 362 -8.28 8.98 -20.47
C ASP A 362 -7.86 8.73 -19.03
N ILE A 363 -6.60 8.35 -18.84
CA ILE A 363 -6.00 7.95 -17.56
C ILE A 363 -6.13 9.02 -16.46
N TRP A 364 -6.42 10.27 -16.83
CA TRP A 364 -6.57 11.40 -15.92
C TRP A 364 -8.03 11.67 -15.51
N LYS A 365 -9.02 10.95 -16.04
CA LYS A 365 -10.46 11.24 -15.82
C LYS A 365 -11.24 10.18 -15.04
N ASP A 366 -10.78 8.93 -14.99
CA ASP A 366 -11.54 7.81 -14.41
C ASP A 366 -10.75 6.95 -13.41
N GLN A 367 -9.51 7.33 -13.07
CA GLN A 367 -8.58 6.50 -12.29
C GLN A 367 -8.22 7.05 -10.91
N SER A 368 -8.83 8.13 -10.42
CA SER A 368 -8.48 8.74 -9.14
C SER A 368 -9.55 8.53 -8.07
N ALA A 369 -9.20 8.78 -6.80
CA ALA A 369 -10.19 8.86 -5.73
C ALA A 369 -11.20 10.01 -5.98
N TYR A 370 -10.81 11.04 -6.72
CA TYR A 370 -11.63 12.20 -7.04
C TYR A 370 -12.70 11.87 -8.09
N SER A 371 -12.34 11.21 -9.19
CA SER A 371 -13.32 10.77 -10.18
C SER A 371 -14.36 9.84 -9.55
N ALA A 372 -13.89 8.94 -8.68
CA ALA A 372 -14.73 7.99 -7.96
C ALA A 372 -15.62 8.65 -6.88
N LEU A 373 -15.07 9.34 -5.88
CA LEU A 373 -15.81 9.87 -4.72
C LEU A 373 -16.53 11.21 -4.99
N VAL A 374 -15.99 12.05 -5.88
CA VAL A 374 -16.51 13.41 -6.14
C VAL A 374 -17.30 13.46 -7.44
N GLN A 375 -16.79 12.86 -8.52
CA GLN A 375 -17.50 12.82 -9.81
C GLN A 375 -18.44 11.61 -9.97
N MET A 376 -18.43 10.66 -9.03
CA MET A 376 -19.23 9.43 -9.04
C MET A 376 -19.03 8.53 -10.28
N GLN A 377 -17.86 8.61 -10.95
CA GLN A 377 -17.56 7.84 -12.15
C GLN A 377 -16.09 7.39 -12.22
N ALA A 378 -15.84 6.11 -12.49
CA ALA A 378 -14.48 5.57 -12.50
C ALA A 378 -14.36 4.21 -13.23
N ILE A 379 -13.12 3.80 -13.54
CA ILE A 379 -12.74 2.40 -13.71
C ILE A 379 -12.17 1.82 -12.40
N CYS A 380 -11.75 0.55 -12.42
CA CYS A 380 -11.26 -0.18 -11.25
C CYS A 380 -10.18 0.57 -10.42
N THR A 381 -9.24 1.27 -11.06
CA THR A 381 -8.23 2.08 -10.35
C THR A 381 -8.84 3.16 -9.46
N GLY A 382 -9.90 3.83 -9.92
CA GLY A 382 -10.62 4.85 -9.16
C GLY A 382 -11.45 4.25 -8.03
N TYR A 383 -12.16 3.15 -8.28
CA TYR A 383 -12.87 2.38 -7.23
C TYR A 383 -11.92 1.92 -6.11
N ALA A 384 -10.76 1.38 -6.46
CA ALA A 384 -9.77 0.88 -5.50
C ALA A 384 -9.12 2.01 -4.68
N ARG A 385 -8.88 3.18 -5.31
CA ARG A 385 -8.41 4.40 -4.65
C ARG A 385 -9.49 5.02 -3.75
N ALA A 386 -10.75 5.02 -4.16
CA ALA A 386 -11.88 5.44 -3.33
C ALA A 386 -12.01 4.57 -2.07
N PHE A 387 -12.03 3.25 -2.21
CA PHE A 387 -12.12 2.34 -1.07
C PHE A 387 -10.92 2.51 -0.12
N LYS A 388 -9.69 2.61 -0.66
CA LYS A 388 -8.49 2.94 0.13
C LYS A 388 -8.64 4.25 0.91
N MET A 389 -9.14 5.31 0.28
CA MET A 389 -9.36 6.62 0.90
C MET A 389 -10.42 6.57 2.01
N LEU A 390 -11.51 5.82 1.83
CA LEU A 390 -12.51 5.61 2.88
C LEU A 390 -11.92 4.81 4.06
N MET A 391 -11.11 3.78 3.79
CA MET A 391 -10.43 2.98 4.83
C MET A 391 -9.41 3.82 5.61
N ASP A 392 -8.64 4.67 4.93
CA ASP A 392 -7.65 5.56 5.57
C ASP A 392 -8.32 6.55 6.54
N GLU A 393 -9.46 7.15 6.15
CA GLU A 393 -10.23 8.06 7.01
C GLU A 393 -10.89 7.33 8.19
N LEU A 394 -11.19 6.04 8.04
CA LEU A 394 -11.69 5.17 9.12
C LEU A 394 -10.57 4.62 10.02
N GLY A 395 -9.30 4.87 9.70
CA GLY A 395 -8.14 4.32 10.41
C GLY A 395 -7.94 2.80 10.19
N ILE A 396 -8.56 2.24 9.15
CA ILE A 396 -8.54 0.81 8.83
C ILE A 396 -7.39 0.51 7.86
N PRO A 397 -6.46 -0.41 8.19
CA PRO A 397 -5.38 -0.76 7.28
C PRO A 397 -5.91 -1.39 5.99
N SER A 398 -5.58 -0.76 4.86
CA SER A 398 -5.93 -1.22 3.52
C SER A 398 -4.74 -1.06 2.57
N SER A 399 -4.70 -1.87 1.53
CA SER A 399 -3.73 -1.78 0.44
C SER A 399 -4.44 -1.88 -0.91
N ILE A 400 -3.88 -1.27 -1.95
CA ILE A 400 -4.32 -1.48 -3.34
C ILE A 400 -3.47 -2.60 -3.92
N ILE A 401 -4.12 -3.60 -4.52
CA ILE A 401 -3.48 -4.65 -5.31
C ILE A 401 -3.77 -4.41 -6.78
N THR A 402 -2.75 -4.65 -7.61
CA THR A 402 -2.88 -4.72 -9.06
C THR A 402 -2.34 -6.04 -9.57
N GLY A 403 -2.87 -6.50 -10.70
CA GLY A 403 -2.47 -7.76 -11.31
C GLY A 403 -3.33 -8.09 -12.51
N GLU A 404 -3.18 -9.30 -13.03
CA GLU A 404 -4.03 -9.84 -14.08
C GLU A 404 -5.16 -10.67 -13.48
N MET A 405 -6.36 -10.53 -14.05
CA MET A 405 -7.57 -11.25 -13.64
C MET A 405 -8.14 -11.99 -14.85
N ASP A 406 -8.60 -13.24 -14.67
CA ASP A 406 -9.22 -14.05 -15.73
C ASP A 406 -10.64 -13.54 -16.06
N GLN A 407 -10.67 -12.42 -16.77
CA GLN A 407 -11.87 -11.70 -17.19
C GLN A 407 -12.38 -12.21 -18.55
N SER A 408 -12.68 -13.51 -18.67
CA SER A 408 -13.30 -14.10 -19.88
C SER A 408 -14.76 -13.66 -20.12
N LEU A 409 -15.10 -12.43 -19.74
CA LEU A 409 -16.44 -11.93 -19.40
C LEU A 409 -16.76 -10.56 -20.02
N TYR A 410 -15.74 -9.79 -20.40
CA TYR A 410 -15.90 -8.52 -21.09
C TYR A 410 -15.46 -8.66 -22.55
N PRO A 411 -16.31 -8.38 -23.54
CA PRO A 411 -15.84 -8.22 -24.90
C PRO A 411 -14.94 -6.97 -24.97
N ASN A 412 -13.66 -7.19 -25.28
CA ASN A 412 -12.63 -6.16 -25.58
C ASN A 412 -11.98 -5.41 -24.38
N TYR A 413 -11.82 -6.03 -23.21
CA TYR A 413 -11.01 -5.44 -22.12
C TYR A 413 -9.68 -6.17 -21.88
N HIS A 414 -8.70 -5.43 -21.35
CA HIS A 414 -7.36 -5.93 -21.04
C HIS A 414 -7.32 -6.71 -19.72
N THR A 415 -6.34 -7.61 -19.59
CA THR A 415 -6.15 -8.51 -18.44
C THR A 415 -5.96 -7.81 -17.09
N ARG A 416 -5.51 -6.55 -17.08
CA ARG A 416 -5.05 -5.86 -15.87
C ARG A 416 -6.20 -5.25 -15.08
N HIS A 417 -6.19 -5.47 -13.77
CA HIS A 417 -7.23 -5.03 -12.83
C HIS A 417 -6.61 -4.40 -11.57
N ALA A 418 -7.42 -3.64 -10.82
CA ALA A 418 -7.05 -3.00 -9.57
C ALA A 418 -8.17 -3.15 -8.53
N TRP A 419 -7.82 -3.59 -7.33
CA TRP A 419 -8.75 -3.83 -6.21
C TRP A 419 -8.04 -3.66 -4.87
N ASN A 420 -8.65 -4.04 -3.75
CA ASN A 420 -8.09 -3.83 -2.42
C ASN A 420 -7.81 -5.12 -1.65
N LEU A 421 -6.87 -5.02 -0.72
CA LEU A 421 -6.84 -5.82 0.50
C LEU A 421 -7.22 -4.93 1.70
N VAL A 422 -7.86 -5.51 2.71
CA VAL A 422 -8.21 -4.85 3.98
C VAL A 422 -7.87 -5.77 5.17
N GLU A 423 -7.44 -5.19 6.29
CA GLU A 423 -7.05 -5.92 7.50
C GLU A 423 -8.18 -5.96 8.54
N ILE A 424 -8.50 -7.16 9.05
CA ILE A 424 -9.41 -7.39 10.17
C ILE A 424 -8.74 -8.37 11.14
N ASP A 425 -8.72 -8.07 12.44
CA ASP A 425 -8.11 -8.91 13.49
C ASP A 425 -6.61 -9.27 13.25
N GLY A 426 -5.89 -8.50 12.41
CA GLY A 426 -4.50 -8.77 12.01
C GLY A 426 -4.34 -9.70 10.80
N GLN A 427 -5.45 -10.12 10.20
CA GLN A 427 -5.52 -10.93 8.98
C GLN A 427 -6.02 -10.08 7.81
N TRP A 428 -5.56 -10.40 6.60
CA TRP A 428 -5.89 -9.66 5.38
C TRP A 428 -6.94 -10.40 4.53
N TYR A 429 -7.75 -9.64 3.80
CA TYR A 429 -8.84 -10.11 2.94
C TYR A 429 -9.00 -9.22 1.71
N HIS A 430 -9.33 -9.81 0.54
CA HIS A 430 -9.62 -9.06 -0.68
C HIS A 430 -11.01 -8.40 -0.64
N VAL A 431 -11.08 -7.18 -1.18
CA VAL A 431 -12.33 -6.48 -1.49
C VAL A 431 -12.23 -5.91 -2.91
N ASP A 432 -13.17 -6.26 -3.79
CA ASP A 432 -13.33 -5.66 -5.13
C ASP A 432 -14.74 -5.11 -5.34
N THR A 433 -14.90 -3.85 -4.95
CA THR A 433 -16.12 -3.05 -5.15
C THR A 433 -16.46 -2.82 -6.63
N THR A 434 -15.51 -2.96 -7.56
CA THR A 434 -15.77 -2.80 -9.00
C THR A 434 -16.55 -3.99 -9.53
N THR A 435 -16.09 -5.20 -9.22
CA THR A 435 -16.76 -6.42 -9.71
C THR A 435 -18.10 -6.62 -9.03
N ASP A 436 -18.22 -6.36 -7.72
CA ASP A 436 -19.51 -6.41 -7.02
C ASP A 436 -20.49 -5.31 -7.51
N HIS A 437 -20.02 -4.12 -7.88
CA HIS A 437 -20.85 -3.12 -8.59
C HIS A 437 -21.41 -3.66 -9.91
N ILE A 438 -20.56 -4.27 -10.74
CA ILE A 438 -20.98 -4.77 -12.06
C ILE A 438 -21.96 -5.94 -11.92
N ILE A 439 -21.82 -6.79 -10.89
CA ILE A 439 -22.79 -7.84 -10.54
C ILE A 439 -24.11 -7.23 -10.05
N TYR A 440 -24.06 -6.27 -9.12
CA TYR A 440 -25.23 -5.55 -8.60
C TYR A 440 -26.04 -4.86 -9.72
N GLN A 441 -25.37 -4.13 -10.61
CA GLN A 441 -25.99 -3.49 -11.79
C GLN A 441 -26.56 -4.52 -12.78
N THR A 442 -25.91 -5.67 -12.95
CA THR A 442 -26.42 -6.77 -13.80
C THR A 442 -27.70 -7.37 -13.21
N ASN A 443 -27.74 -7.56 -11.89
CA ASN A 443 -28.94 -8.03 -11.19
C ASN A 443 -30.07 -7.01 -11.26
N LYS A 444 -29.77 -5.71 -11.09
CA LYS A 444 -30.70 -4.57 -11.27
C LYS A 444 -31.33 -4.55 -12.67
N LYS A 445 -30.53 -4.76 -13.73
CA LYS A 445 -31.02 -4.83 -15.12
C LYS A 445 -31.91 -6.05 -15.39
N LYS A 446 -31.69 -7.17 -14.70
CA LYS A 446 -32.54 -8.37 -14.78
C LYS A 446 -33.87 -8.20 -14.03
N LYS A 447 -33.84 -7.66 -12.80
CA LYS A 447 -35.03 -7.35 -11.99
C LYS A 447 -35.73 -6.05 -12.46
N ARG A 448 -36.34 -6.08 -13.66
CA ARG A 448 -37.07 -4.93 -14.22
C ARG A 448 -38.24 -4.41 -13.38
N ASN A 449 -38.80 -5.25 -12.49
CA ASN A 449 -39.93 -4.88 -11.65
C ASN A 449 -39.47 -4.63 -10.20
N ASN A 450 -39.74 -3.40 -9.73
CA ASN A 450 -39.23 -2.78 -8.51
C ASN A 450 -39.35 -3.67 -7.26
N SER A 451 -38.27 -4.38 -6.94
CA SER A 451 -38.14 -5.29 -5.80
C SER A 451 -36.69 -5.27 -5.34
N ASP A 452 -36.45 -5.48 -4.04
CA ASP A 452 -35.12 -5.26 -3.45
C ASP A 452 -34.01 -6.01 -4.20
N ILE A 453 -33.02 -5.26 -4.67
CA ILE A 453 -31.87 -5.80 -5.38
C ILE A 453 -30.83 -6.09 -4.29
N PRO A 454 -30.56 -7.37 -3.97
CA PRO A 454 -29.61 -7.69 -2.91
C PRO A 454 -28.23 -7.15 -3.28
N MET A 455 -27.53 -6.66 -2.27
CA MET A 455 -26.12 -6.29 -2.40
C MET A 455 -25.31 -7.50 -2.90
N SER A 456 -24.34 -7.25 -3.76
CA SER A 456 -23.36 -8.27 -4.14
C SER A 456 -22.19 -8.19 -3.17
N TYR A 457 -21.87 -9.31 -2.51
CA TYR A 457 -20.69 -9.48 -1.66
C TYR A 457 -19.77 -10.58 -2.20
N LYS A 458 -19.89 -10.90 -3.50
CA LYS A 458 -19.19 -12.05 -4.11
C LYS A 458 -17.68 -11.85 -4.14
N PHE A 459 -17.23 -10.61 -4.11
CA PHE A 459 -15.84 -10.17 -4.00
C PHE A 459 -15.56 -9.35 -2.74
N PHE A 460 -16.36 -9.55 -1.68
CA PHE A 460 -16.16 -8.97 -0.36
C PHE A 460 -15.55 -10.01 0.60
N LEU A 461 -14.41 -9.65 1.19
CA LEU A 461 -13.62 -10.44 2.14
C LEU A 461 -13.23 -11.85 1.63
N ILE A 462 -12.74 -11.94 0.39
CA ILE A 462 -12.21 -13.21 -0.15
C ILE A 462 -10.75 -13.44 0.31
N HIS A 463 -10.33 -14.70 0.48
CA HIS A 463 -8.93 -15.10 0.62
C HIS A 463 -8.33 -15.52 -0.73
N ASP A 464 -7.06 -15.19 -1.05
CA ASP A 464 -6.31 -15.59 -2.26
C ASP A 464 -6.70 -16.94 -2.89
N ASN A 465 -6.76 -18.01 -2.08
CA ASN A 465 -7.11 -19.39 -2.48
C ASN A 465 -8.49 -19.53 -3.17
N ASP A 466 -9.40 -18.59 -2.88
CA ASP A 466 -10.75 -18.50 -3.41
C ASP A 466 -10.84 -17.44 -4.54
N PHE A 467 -9.87 -16.53 -4.62
CA PHE A 467 -9.84 -15.33 -5.48
C PHE A 467 -9.45 -15.66 -6.93
N GLY A 468 -10.30 -16.44 -7.60
CA GLY A 468 -10.31 -16.66 -9.05
C GLY A 468 -9.20 -17.58 -9.60
N LYS A 469 -9.58 -18.70 -10.23
CA LYS A 469 -8.61 -19.53 -10.97
C LYS A 469 -8.17 -18.81 -12.24
N GLY A 470 -6.86 -18.56 -12.38
CA GLY A 470 -6.26 -17.87 -13.53
C GLY A 470 -5.77 -16.44 -13.24
N ASN A 471 -5.98 -15.92 -12.04
CA ASN A 471 -5.49 -14.59 -11.63
C ASN A 471 -3.98 -14.62 -11.33
N SER A 472 -3.28 -13.51 -11.60
CA SER A 472 -1.82 -13.36 -11.40
C SER A 472 -1.50 -12.00 -10.78
N TYR A 473 -1.15 -11.99 -9.50
CA TYR A 473 -0.85 -10.79 -8.71
C TYR A 473 0.22 -11.10 -7.65
N PHE A 474 0.85 -10.05 -7.11
CA PHE A 474 1.77 -10.18 -5.98
C PHE A 474 1.08 -9.72 -4.68
N ASN A 475 0.88 -10.64 -3.75
CA ASN A 475 0.33 -10.34 -2.43
C ASN A 475 1.44 -10.32 -1.36
N TYR A 476 1.84 -9.14 -0.91
CA TYR A 476 2.80 -8.98 0.20
C TYR A 476 2.30 -9.59 1.53
N PHE A 477 0.98 -9.80 1.65
CA PHE A 477 0.30 -10.31 2.84
C PHE A 477 -0.11 -11.79 2.72
N GLU A 478 0.39 -12.54 1.71
CA GLU A 478 0.04 -13.95 1.42
C GLU A 478 -0.01 -14.85 2.68
N LYS A 479 0.95 -14.66 3.60
CA LYS A 479 1.13 -15.46 4.84
C LYS A 479 0.20 -15.07 5.99
N ARG A 480 -0.55 -13.97 5.84
CA ARG A 480 -1.49 -13.43 6.84
C ARG A 480 -2.91 -13.30 6.26
N MET A 481 -3.23 -14.02 5.20
CA MET A 481 -4.59 -14.08 4.65
C MET A 481 -5.53 -14.83 5.59
N GLY A 482 -6.72 -14.27 5.79
CA GLY A 482 -7.62 -14.70 6.86
C GLY A 482 -8.55 -15.87 6.53
N GLN A 483 -8.94 -16.60 7.58
CA GLN A 483 -9.84 -17.76 7.48
C GLN A 483 -11.21 -17.52 8.15
N ASP A 484 -11.37 -16.40 8.85
CA ASP A 484 -12.57 -16.07 9.65
C ASP A 484 -13.67 -15.45 8.79
N PHE A 485 -13.33 -14.45 7.96
CA PHE A 485 -14.27 -13.79 7.03
C PHE A 485 -14.21 -14.33 5.60
N ARG A 486 -13.44 -15.42 5.40
CA ARG A 486 -13.18 -16.03 4.10
C ARG A 486 -14.49 -16.36 3.37
N SER A 487 -14.71 -15.65 2.26
CA SER A 487 -15.92 -15.78 1.43
C SER A 487 -17.21 -15.37 2.17
N PHE A 488 -17.21 -14.16 2.75
CA PHE A 488 -18.30 -13.56 3.55
C PHE A 488 -19.73 -13.76 3.02
N TYR A 489 -19.94 -13.70 1.71
CA TYR A 489 -21.23 -13.99 1.04
C TYR A 489 -21.84 -15.35 1.43
N HIS A 490 -21.01 -16.34 1.79
CA HIS A 490 -21.39 -17.68 2.23
C HIS A 490 -21.21 -17.87 3.76
N LEU A 491 -20.87 -16.84 4.52
CA LEU A 491 -20.73 -16.89 5.98
C LEU A 491 -21.99 -16.45 6.72
N GLU A 492 -22.72 -15.45 6.22
CA GLU A 492 -24.04 -15.07 6.81
C GLU A 492 -25.02 -16.27 6.80
N ASN A 493 -24.93 -17.15 5.79
CA ASN A 493 -25.66 -18.43 5.74
C ASN A 493 -24.82 -19.65 6.18
N GLY A 494 -23.57 -19.47 6.62
CA GLY A 494 -22.63 -20.50 7.08
C GLY A 494 -22.24 -21.59 6.06
N SER A 495 -22.62 -21.48 4.79
CA SER A 495 -22.41 -22.55 3.81
C SER A 495 -20.95 -22.74 3.35
N PHE A 496 -20.02 -21.81 3.64
CA PHE A 496 -18.60 -22.02 3.34
C PHE A 496 -17.92 -22.97 4.34
N VAL A 497 -17.11 -23.91 3.84
CA VAL A 497 -16.41 -24.92 4.63
C VAL A 497 -14.95 -25.08 4.16
N LYS A 498 -14.02 -25.15 5.12
CA LYS A 498 -12.57 -25.28 4.90
C LYS A 498 -12.05 -26.70 5.11
N ASN A 499 -12.86 -27.59 5.71
CA ASN A 499 -12.53 -28.99 6.01
C ASN A 499 -13.83 -29.83 6.21
N LYS A 500 -13.71 -31.15 6.39
CA LYS A 500 -14.87 -32.04 6.63
C LYS A 500 -15.57 -31.77 7.95
N GLU A 501 -14.84 -31.32 8.97
CA GLU A 501 -15.37 -31.03 10.30
C GLU A 501 -16.37 -29.86 10.22
N GLU A 502 -16.06 -28.81 9.46
CA GLU A 502 -16.99 -27.70 9.18
C GLU A 502 -18.21 -28.13 8.37
N ALA A 503 -18.08 -29.07 7.44
CA ALA A 503 -19.23 -29.65 6.74
C ALA A 503 -20.17 -30.44 7.66
N LEU A 504 -19.60 -31.25 8.58
CA LEU A 504 -20.36 -31.94 9.62
C LEU A 504 -21.07 -30.94 10.56
N LYS A 505 -20.45 -29.82 10.90
CA LYS A 505 -21.07 -28.74 11.69
C LYS A 505 -22.22 -28.04 10.95
N GLN A 506 -22.11 -27.85 9.64
CA GLN A 506 -23.20 -27.28 8.86
C GLN A 506 -24.38 -28.24 8.72
N PHE A 507 -24.12 -29.55 8.67
CA PHE A 507 -25.15 -30.56 8.82
C PHE A 507 -25.79 -30.50 10.22
N ASP A 508 -25.00 -30.51 11.31
CA ASP A 508 -25.48 -30.34 12.70
C ASP A 508 -26.42 -29.13 12.84
N ARG A 509 -26.07 -28.00 12.23
CA ARG A 509 -26.84 -26.74 12.32
C ARG A 509 -28.14 -26.75 11.51
N LEU A 510 -28.16 -27.38 10.34
CA LEU A 510 -29.30 -27.33 9.40
C LEU A 510 -30.24 -28.55 9.49
N TYR A 511 -29.74 -29.70 9.93
CA TYR A 511 -30.51 -30.94 10.09
C TYR A 511 -30.97 -31.21 11.53
N SER A 512 -30.80 -30.23 12.44
CA SER A 512 -31.39 -30.23 13.79
C SER A 512 -32.54 -29.21 13.95
N PRO A 513 -33.65 -29.32 13.21
CA PRO A 513 -34.82 -28.47 13.42
C PRO A 513 -35.62 -28.91 14.66
N GLU A 514 -36.42 -27.99 15.21
CA GLU A 514 -37.41 -28.30 16.25
C GLU A 514 -38.51 -29.25 15.75
N ASP A 515 -38.84 -29.14 14.46
CA ASP A 515 -39.87 -29.92 13.75
C ASP A 515 -39.22 -30.74 12.63
N ALA A 516 -39.32 -32.06 12.75
CA ALA A 516 -38.71 -33.02 11.84
C ALA A 516 -39.25 -32.96 10.39
N ASN A 517 -40.36 -32.26 10.15
CA ASN A 517 -40.90 -32.02 8.82
C ASN A 517 -40.21 -30.85 8.09
N LYS A 518 -39.40 -30.05 8.81
CA LYS A 518 -38.64 -28.91 8.25
C LYS A 518 -37.21 -29.28 7.82
N LEU A 519 -36.85 -30.57 7.80
CA LEU A 519 -35.53 -31.02 7.34
C LEU A 519 -35.32 -30.59 5.87
N PRO A 520 -34.22 -29.87 5.54
CA PRO A 520 -34.01 -29.37 4.19
C PRO A 520 -33.75 -30.51 3.21
N LYS A 521 -34.21 -30.35 1.97
CA LYS A 521 -33.98 -31.33 0.90
C LYS A 521 -32.49 -31.42 0.50
N TRP A 522 -31.81 -30.28 0.48
CA TRP A 522 -30.43 -30.17 0.02
C TRP A 522 -29.56 -29.52 1.09
N LEU A 523 -28.40 -30.12 1.36
CA LEU A 523 -27.28 -29.43 1.99
C LEU A 523 -26.41 -28.83 0.89
N ASP A 524 -26.48 -27.52 0.73
CA ASP A 524 -25.62 -26.75 -0.18
C ASP A 524 -24.44 -26.17 0.62
N LEU A 525 -23.22 -26.62 0.32
CA LEU A 525 -21.96 -26.13 0.89
C LEU A 525 -21.08 -25.50 -0.20
N TYR A 526 -20.06 -24.76 0.19
CA TYR A 526 -19.07 -24.14 -0.70
C TYR A 526 -17.65 -24.31 -0.14
N GLY A 527 -16.67 -24.63 -0.99
CA GLY A 527 -15.29 -24.86 -0.52
C GLY A 527 -14.32 -25.23 -1.64
N ASN A 528 -13.07 -25.53 -1.29
CA ASN A 528 -12.07 -26.03 -2.25
C ASN A 528 -12.51 -27.39 -2.81
N GLU A 529 -12.44 -27.58 -4.14
CA GLU A 529 -13.02 -28.74 -4.82
C GLU A 529 -12.48 -30.10 -4.36
N ASN A 530 -11.27 -30.14 -3.80
CA ASN A 530 -10.64 -31.34 -3.25
C ASN A 530 -11.36 -31.87 -1.99
N LEU A 531 -12.11 -31.03 -1.27
CA LEU A 531 -12.84 -31.41 -0.06
C LEU A 531 -14.09 -32.26 -0.32
N PHE A 532 -14.58 -32.31 -1.57
CA PHE A 532 -15.90 -32.87 -1.88
C PHE A 532 -16.06 -34.34 -1.44
N GLU A 533 -15.10 -35.19 -1.81
CA GLU A 533 -15.12 -36.62 -1.45
C GLU A 533 -14.78 -36.83 0.04
N GLU A 534 -13.89 -36.02 0.63
CA GLU A 534 -13.58 -36.08 2.07
C GLU A 534 -14.83 -35.78 2.93
N ILE A 535 -15.60 -34.76 2.56
CA ILE A 535 -16.87 -34.39 3.19
C ILE A 535 -17.91 -35.50 3.03
N LYS A 536 -17.99 -36.10 1.84
CA LYS A 536 -18.92 -37.20 1.52
C LYS A 536 -18.64 -38.43 2.38
N GLU A 537 -17.39 -38.87 2.49
CA GLU A 537 -16.98 -39.97 3.35
C GLU A 537 -17.15 -39.64 4.86
N ALA A 538 -17.00 -38.38 5.26
CA ALA A 538 -17.30 -37.94 6.62
C ALA A 538 -18.79 -38.10 6.98
N PHE A 539 -19.70 -37.81 6.05
CA PHE A 539 -21.14 -38.06 6.25
C PHE A 539 -21.47 -39.57 6.25
N LEU A 540 -20.87 -40.34 5.35
CA LEU A 540 -21.09 -41.80 5.27
C LEU A 540 -20.56 -42.53 6.52
N SER A 541 -19.39 -42.13 7.04
CA SER A 541 -18.82 -42.71 8.28
C SER A 541 -19.58 -42.33 9.55
N LYS A 542 -20.32 -41.21 9.56
CA LYS A 542 -21.35 -40.90 10.57
C LYS A 542 -22.67 -41.67 10.36
N GLY A 543 -22.75 -42.52 9.33
CA GLY A 543 -23.93 -43.32 9.05
C GLY A 543 -25.10 -42.49 8.51
N TYR A 544 -24.84 -41.40 7.78
CA TYR A 544 -25.88 -40.64 7.09
C TYR A 544 -26.01 -41.10 5.63
N ARG A 545 -27.18 -41.64 5.27
CA ARG A 545 -27.45 -42.08 3.92
C ARG A 545 -27.61 -40.91 2.95
N ILE A 546 -26.66 -40.79 2.02
CA ILE A 546 -26.72 -39.86 0.89
C ILE A 546 -27.50 -40.52 -0.25
N LYS A 547 -28.55 -39.85 -0.73
CA LYS A 547 -29.34 -40.23 -1.92
C LYS A 547 -28.72 -39.71 -3.22
N ASN A 548 -28.11 -38.52 -3.17
CA ASN A 548 -27.50 -37.85 -4.32
C ASN A 548 -26.40 -36.88 -3.85
N SER A 549 -25.34 -36.73 -4.63
CA SER A 549 -24.24 -35.80 -4.34
C SER A 549 -23.67 -35.21 -5.62
N ALA A 550 -23.56 -33.89 -5.71
CA ALA A 550 -23.06 -33.20 -6.91
C ALA A 550 -22.02 -32.12 -6.57
N LEU A 551 -20.93 -32.12 -7.34
CA LEU A 551 -19.93 -31.06 -7.38
C LEU A 551 -20.29 -30.08 -8.51
N ILE A 552 -20.61 -28.83 -8.17
CA ILE A 552 -21.18 -27.83 -9.08
C ILE A 552 -20.29 -26.57 -9.07
N ARG A 553 -20.28 -25.82 -10.18
CA ARG A 553 -19.70 -24.47 -10.20
C ARG A 553 -20.46 -23.56 -9.23
N ALA A 554 -19.74 -22.71 -8.50
CA ALA A 554 -20.34 -21.88 -7.45
C ALA A 554 -21.21 -20.72 -7.96
N ASN A 555 -21.09 -20.37 -9.24
CA ASN A 555 -21.91 -19.39 -9.94
C ASN A 555 -22.68 -20.06 -11.08
N ASP A 556 -23.88 -19.53 -11.36
CA ASP A 556 -24.61 -19.83 -12.59
C ASP A 556 -23.78 -19.48 -13.84
N GLU A 557 -24.14 -20.11 -14.95
CA GLU A 557 -23.24 -20.30 -16.08
C GLU A 557 -22.62 -19.01 -16.66
N LYS A 558 -21.37 -19.17 -17.14
CA LYS A 558 -20.62 -18.21 -17.96
C LYS A 558 -20.13 -16.94 -17.26
N THR A 559 -20.30 -16.76 -15.93
CA THR A 559 -19.70 -15.61 -15.21
C THR A 559 -18.92 -16.00 -13.94
N TRP A 560 -17.71 -15.46 -13.80
CA TRP A 560 -16.79 -15.53 -12.65
C TRP A 560 -16.31 -16.93 -12.20
N LYS A 561 -15.07 -17.28 -12.57
CA LYS A 561 -14.36 -18.54 -12.26
C LYS A 561 -13.79 -18.57 -10.83
N MET A 562 -14.65 -18.58 -9.81
CA MET A 562 -14.22 -18.64 -8.40
C MET A 562 -13.29 -19.83 -8.11
N GLY A 563 -12.38 -19.67 -7.13
CA GLY A 563 -11.46 -20.72 -6.70
C GLY A 563 -12.20 -21.93 -6.11
N TYR A 564 -13.27 -21.66 -5.37
CA TYR A 564 -14.14 -22.64 -4.73
C TYR A 564 -15.23 -23.21 -5.66
N ARG A 565 -15.88 -24.29 -5.21
CA ARG A 565 -17.04 -24.95 -5.82
C ARG A 565 -18.22 -24.92 -4.86
N LYS A 566 -19.36 -25.38 -5.37
CA LYS A 566 -20.54 -25.74 -4.59
C LYS A 566 -20.62 -27.27 -4.46
N PHE A 567 -20.84 -27.76 -3.25
CA PHE A 567 -21.19 -29.16 -2.99
C PHE A 567 -22.68 -29.21 -2.68
N ARG A 568 -23.40 -30.14 -3.31
CA ARG A 568 -24.83 -30.37 -3.03
C ARG A 568 -25.02 -31.81 -2.61
N PHE A 569 -25.58 -32.03 -1.43
CA PHE A 569 -25.94 -33.35 -0.91
C PHE A 569 -27.45 -33.46 -0.67
N GLU A 570 -28.04 -34.61 -1.03
CA GLU A 570 -29.42 -34.99 -0.72
C GLU A 570 -29.36 -36.16 0.26
N PHE A 571 -29.97 -36.04 1.43
CA PHE A 571 -29.99 -37.08 2.46
C PHE A 571 -31.33 -37.82 2.50
N ASP A 572 -31.34 -39.01 3.09
CA ASP A 572 -32.58 -39.74 3.32
C ASP A 572 -33.37 -39.18 4.52
N ASN A 573 -34.17 -38.14 4.30
CA ASN A 573 -34.87 -37.42 5.38
C ASN A 573 -35.79 -38.31 6.23
N GLU A 574 -36.35 -39.42 5.72
CA GLU A 574 -37.12 -40.37 6.55
C GLU A 574 -36.21 -41.17 7.50
N GLU A 575 -34.99 -41.48 7.10
CA GLU A 575 -33.98 -42.08 7.97
C GLU A 575 -33.49 -41.07 9.03
N LEU A 576 -33.32 -39.80 8.64
CA LEU A 576 -32.92 -38.73 9.56
C LEU A 576 -34.01 -38.41 10.59
N LYS A 577 -35.29 -38.39 10.22
CA LYS A 577 -36.41 -38.29 11.19
C LYS A 577 -36.31 -39.36 12.27
N ASN A 578 -36.01 -40.60 11.89
CA ASN A 578 -35.82 -41.73 12.81
C ASN A 578 -34.52 -41.67 13.65
N LYS A 579 -33.65 -40.68 13.42
CA LYS A 579 -32.39 -40.43 14.16
C LYS A 579 -32.41 -39.12 14.97
N LEU A 580 -33.34 -38.20 14.69
CA LEU A 580 -33.42 -36.86 15.28
C LEU A 580 -33.77 -36.87 16.78
N ASN A 581 -33.20 -35.92 17.54
CA ASN A 581 -33.60 -35.51 18.89
C ASN A 581 -33.85 -36.65 19.92
N LYS A 582 -32.97 -37.66 19.94
CA LYS A 582 -33.08 -38.83 20.84
C LYS A 582 -32.66 -38.58 22.28
N GLU A 583 -31.83 -37.56 22.52
CA GLU A 583 -31.27 -37.28 23.84
C GLU A 583 -31.50 -35.84 24.25
N ASN A 584 -32.17 -35.64 25.39
CA ASN A 584 -32.48 -34.33 25.95
C ASN A 584 -31.35 -33.85 26.87
N ILE A 585 -30.82 -32.67 26.58
CA ILE A 585 -29.73 -32.04 27.34
C ILE A 585 -30.22 -30.67 27.80
N ASP A 586 -30.34 -30.48 29.11
CA ASP A 586 -30.58 -29.15 29.67
C ASP A 586 -29.28 -28.34 29.65
N PHE A 587 -29.38 -27.04 29.32
CA PHE A 587 -28.28 -26.09 29.47
C PHE A 587 -28.73 -24.76 30.09
N SER A 588 -27.79 -24.03 30.67
CA SER A 588 -27.97 -22.64 31.12
C SER A 588 -26.77 -21.79 30.76
N ILE A 589 -27.00 -20.50 30.48
CA ILE A 589 -25.93 -19.53 30.22
C ILE A 589 -25.74 -18.54 31.39
N GLU A 590 -24.48 -18.21 31.65
CA GLU A 590 -24.00 -17.25 32.65
C GLU A 590 -22.97 -16.30 32.00
N LYS A 591 -22.82 -15.08 32.52
CA LYS A 591 -21.78 -14.15 32.03
C LYS A 591 -20.46 -14.48 32.72
N HIS A 592 -19.48 -14.97 31.96
CA HIS A 592 -18.11 -15.11 32.45
C HIS A 592 -17.36 -13.77 32.34
N SER A 593 -17.56 -13.04 31.25
CA SER A 593 -17.05 -11.70 31.01
C SER A 593 -17.87 -11.02 29.89
N GLU A 594 -17.65 -9.73 29.59
CA GLU A 594 -18.48 -9.03 28.57
C GLU A 594 -18.34 -9.59 27.14
N LEU A 595 -17.32 -10.40 26.86
CA LEU A 595 -17.12 -11.12 25.58
C LEU A 595 -17.08 -12.65 25.73
N ILE A 596 -17.42 -13.22 26.90
CA ILE A 596 -17.42 -14.68 27.12
C ILE A 596 -18.67 -15.10 27.89
N LEU A 597 -19.41 -16.04 27.31
CA LEU A 597 -20.49 -16.76 27.99
C LEU A 597 -19.96 -18.05 28.58
N LYS A 598 -20.32 -18.36 29.82
CA LYS A 598 -20.24 -19.73 30.33
C LYS A 598 -21.53 -20.44 29.98
N VAL A 599 -21.43 -21.65 29.44
CA VAL A 599 -22.55 -22.54 29.14
C VAL A 599 -22.39 -23.79 29.99
N THR A 600 -23.27 -23.96 30.98
CA THR A 600 -23.27 -25.10 31.90
C THR A 600 -24.21 -26.19 31.34
N LEU A 601 -23.73 -27.42 31.14
CA LEU A 601 -24.53 -28.55 30.66
C LEU A 601 -23.94 -29.92 31.05
N ASP A 602 -24.78 -30.94 31.05
CA ASP A 602 -24.35 -32.33 31.31
C ASP A 602 -23.65 -32.93 30.09
N LYS A 603 -22.32 -32.78 30.04
CA LYS A 603 -21.47 -33.29 28.95
C LYS A 603 -21.50 -34.82 28.82
N SER A 604 -21.84 -35.57 29.86
CA SER A 604 -21.82 -37.04 29.82
C SER A 604 -22.84 -37.63 28.83
N LYS A 605 -23.90 -36.87 28.56
CA LYS A 605 -24.93 -37.19 27.56
C LYS A 605 -24.45 -37.00 26.12
N ILE A 606 -23.43 -36.19 25.87
CA ILE A 606 -22.92 -35.91 24.52
C ILE A 606 -21.85 -36.96 24.15
N LYS A 607 -22.31 -38.17 23.88
CA LYS A 607 -21.52 -39.41 23.75
C LYS A 607 -20.40 -39.28 22.69
N ASN A 608 -19.17 -39.00 23.13
CA ASN A 608 -17.96 -38.78 22.31
C ASN A 608 -18.00 -37.65 21.26
N ASP A 609 -19.16 -37.24 20.79
CA ASP A 609 -19.35 -36.16 19.81
C ASP A 609 -19.24 -34.77 20.48
N LYS A 610 -18.02 -34.25 20.65
CA LYS A 610 -17.81 -32.91 21.26
C LYS A 610 -18.64 -31.80 20.59
N LEU A 611 -18.98 -30.77 21.38
CA LEU A 611 -19.47 -29.49 20.86
C LEU A 611 -18.27 -28.58 20.55
N ASP A 612 -18.38 -27.79 19.50
CA ASP A 612 -17.43 -26.72 19.18
C ASP A 612 -18.14 -25.46 18.66
N ALA A 613 -17.37 -24.42 18.34
CA ALA A 613 -17.83 -23.07 17.98
C ALA A 613 -19.06 -23.02 17.05
N ALA A 614 -19.15 -23.87 16.03
CA ALA A 614 -20.29 -23.82 15.10
C ALA A 614 -21.57 -24.50 15.62
N ASN A 615 -21.50 -25.28 16.70
CA ASN A 615 -22.69 -25.81 17.37
C ASN A 615 -23.39 -24.74 18.23
N PHE A 616 -22.69 -23.67 18.64
CA PHE A 616 -23.25 -22.56 19.40
C PHE A 616 -23.62 -21.41 18.45
N LEU A 617 -24.87 -20.98 18.49
CA LEU A 617 -25.39 -19.90 17.64
C LEU A 617 -25.80 -18.72 18.52
N THR A 618 -25.37 -17.52 18.16
CA THR A 618 -25.74 -16.29 18.85
C THR A 618 -26.51 -15.35 17.95
N ASN A 619 -27.57 -14.72 18.47
CA ASN A 619 -28.36 -13.73 17.71
C ASN A 619 -27.61 -12.40 17.46
N LYS A 620 -26.53 -12.14 18.20
CA LYS A 620 -25.71 -10.93 18.15
C LYS A 620 -24.27 -11.30 18.53
N GLY A 621 -23.32 -10.82 17.74
CA GLY A 621 -21.92 -11.27 17.83
C GLY A 621 -21.73 -12.66 17.23
N LEU A 622 -20.52 -12.94 16.76
CA LEU A 622 -20.11 -14.22 16.19
C LEU A 622 -19.37 -15.04 17.25
N VAL A 623 -19.63 -16.35 17.30
CA VAL A 623 -18.85 -17.27 18.14
C VAL A 623 -17.47 -17.46 17.50
N LYS A 624 -16.43 -16.93 18.15
CA LYS A 624 -15.05 -16.90 17.65
C LYS A 624 -14.28 -18.18 17.99
N LYS A 625 -14.46 -18.71 19.20
CA LYS A 625 -13.92 -19.98 19.67
C LYS A 625 -14.75 -20.50 20.86
N VAL A 626 -14.53 -21.76 21.22
CA VAL A 626 -15.10 -22.39 22.42
C VAL A 626 -14.02 -23.19 23.13
N GLU A 627 -14.02 -23.15 24.46
CA GLU A 627 -13.14 -23.94 25.33
C GLU A 627 -13.97 -24.82 26.26
N GLU A 628 -13.49 -26.03 26.55
CA GLU A 628 -14.22 -27.02 27.35
C GLU A 628 -13.89 -26.86 28.84
N THR A 629 -14.89 -26.69 29.70
CA THR A 629 -14.75 -26.65 31.17
C THR A 629 -15.08 -28.01 31.79
N SER A 630 -14.95 -28.17 33.11
CA SER A 630 -15.43 -29.36 33.82
C SER A 630 -16.94 -29.56 33.69
N ASP A 631 -17.71 -28.46 33.72
CA ASP A 631 -19.16 -28.40 33.82
C ASP A 631 -19.89 -27.96 32.52
N GLY A 632 -19.14 -27.81 31.43
CA GLY A 632 -19.68 -27.33 30.16
C GLY A 632 -18.61 -26.67 29.29
N TYR A 633 -18.85 -25.42 28.89
CA TYR A 633 -18.03 -24.70 27.90
C TYR A 633 -17.94 -23.18 28.19
N LEU A 634 -16.83 -22.55 27.78
CA LEU A 634 -16.70 -21.10 27.61
C LEU A 634 -16.84 -20.75 26.13
N VAL A 635 -17.79 -19.90 25.77
CA VAL A 635 -18.11 -19.47 24.40
C VAL A 635 -17.66 -18.02 24.22
N TYR A 636 -16.66 -17.81 23.36
CA TYR A 636 -16.05 -16.50 23.13
C TYR A 636 -16.76 -15.78 21.98
N LEU A 637 -17.23 -14.55 22.23
CA LEU A 637 -18.00 -13.75 21.29
C LEU A 637 -17.21 -12.56 20.76
N ASP A 638 -17.48 -12.19 19.52
CA ASP A 638 -16.73 -11.15 18.81
C ASP A 638 -17.59 -10.50 17.70
N HIS A 639 -17.06 -9.49 17.01
CA HIS A 639 -17.64 -8.95 15.76
C HIS A 639 -19.14 -8.59 15.84
N PHE A 640 -19.56 -8.00 16.96
CA PHE A 640 -20.89 -7.42 17.15
C PHE A 640 -21.17 -6.33 16.12
N GLU A 641 -22.44 -6.05 15.84
CA GLU A 641 -22.84 -5.02 14.86
C GLU A 641 -22.72 -3.59 15.42
N THR A 642 -22.84 -3.43 16.74
CA THR A 642 -22.84 -2.13 17.44
C THR A 642 -22.31 -2.29 18.88
N TYR A 643 -21.81 -1.21 19.46
CA TYR A 643 -21.36 -1.14 20.86
C TYR A 643 -22.49 -0.88 21.86
N GLY A 644 -22.17 -0.96 23.16
CA GLY A 644 -23.08 -0.79 24.30
C GLY A 644 -23.81 -2.08 24.70
N LYS A 645 -24.82 -1.95 25.56
CA LYS A 645 -25.68 -3.06 26.03
C LYS A 645 -26.30 -3.85 24.86
N LYS A 646 -26.16 -5.17 24.88
CA LYS A 646 -26.82 -6.12 23.97
C LYS A 646 -27.41 -7.29 24.76
N GLU A 647 -28.72 -7.51 24.62
CA GLU A 647 -29.34 -8.79 24.94
C GLU A 647 -28.88 -9.84 23.89
N VAL A 648 -27.96 -10.73 24.28
CA VAL A 648 -27.47 -11.85 23.48
C VAL A 648 -28.27 -13.10 23.83
N LYS A 649 -28.73 -13.82 22.81
CA LYS A 649 -29.43 -15.10 22.92
C LYS A 649 -28.60 -16.20 22.28
N LEU A 650 -28.47 -17.33 22.99
CA LEU A 650 -27.67 -18.49 22.57
C LEU A 650 -28.56 -19.71 22.28
N GLU A 651 -28.28 -20.40 21.19
CA GLU A 651 -28.89 -21.67 20.80
C GLU A 651 -27.78 -22.71 20.59
N ILE A 652 -28.04 -23.99 20.89
CA ILE A 652 -27.09 -25.08 20.66
C ILE A 652 -27.71 -26.07 19.67
N LYS A 653 -27.01 -26.40 18.58
CA LYS A 653 -27.46 -27.38 17.57
C LYS A 653 -26.44 -28.48 17.36
N LYS A 654 -26.88 -29.74 17.49
CA LYS A 654 -26.13 -30.94 17.16
C LYS A 654 -27.09 -32.06 16.75
N PHE A 655 -26.80 -32.75 15.66
CA PHE A 655 -27.72 -33.75 15.14
C PHE A 655 -27.90 -34.92 16.13
N GLY A 656 -29.15 -35.33 16.32
CA GLY A 656 -29.53 -36.38 17.29
C GLY A 656 -29.76 -35.88 18.72
N TYR A 657 -29.37 -34.66 19.06
CA TYR A 657 -29.47 -34.10 20.42
C TYR A 657 -30.45 -32.92 20.49
N LYS A 658 -31.30 -32.90 21.52
CA LYS A 658 -32.21 -31.77 21.80
C LYS A 658 -31.72 -30.97 23.01
N PHE A 659 -31.32 -29.73 22.77
CA PHE A 659 -30.86 -28.82 23.82
C PHE A 659 -32.03 -27.97 24.35
N ASN A 660 -32.36 -28.13 25.63
CA ASN A 660 -33.42 -27.40 26.31
C ASN A 660 -32.80 -26.31 27.19
N SER A 661 -33.11 -25.03 26.94
CA SER A 661 -32.56 -23.92 27.71
C SER A 661 -33.34 -23.67 29.01
N LYS A 662 -32.65 -23.66 30.15
CA LYS A 662 -33.16 -23.12 31.44
C LYS A 662 -33.05 -21.60 31.49
N ASN A 663 -31.93 -21.06 30.99
CA ASN A 663 -31.80 -19.69 30.53
C ASN A 663 -30.89 -19.66 29.31
N ASN A 664 -31.27 -18.88 28.28
CA ASN A 664 -30.46 -18.64 27.10
C ASN A 664 -30.38 -17.16 26.67
N SER A 665 -30.85 -16.21 27.49
CA SER A 665 -30.73 -14.77 27.22
C SER A 665 -29.89 -14.08 28.29
N ILE A 666 -29.04 -13.13 27.90
CA ILE A 666 -28.17 -12.40 28.82
C ILE A 666 -27.77 -11.03 28.27
N GLU A 667 -27.62 -10.03 29.14
CA GLU A 667 -27.10 -8.71 28.75
C GLU A 667 -25.57 -8.64 28.88
N LEU A 668 -24.90 -8.32 27.77
CA LEU A 668 -23.47 -8.00 27.71
C LEU A 668 -23.29 -6.51 27.38
N ASN A 669 -22.29 -5.84 27.95
CA ASN A 669 -21.95 -4.46 27.60
C ASN A 669 -20.73 -4.43 26.66
N ILE A 670 -20.98 -4.29 25.35
CA ILE A 670 -19.96 -4.43 24.32
C ILE A 670 -19.18 -3.12 24.15
N GLU A 671 -17.94 -3.10 24.61
CA GLU A 671 -17.05 -1.93 24.52
C GLU A 671 -15.74 -2.24 23.77
N LYS A 672 -15.10 -1.19 23.22
CA LYS A 672 -13.70 -1.21 22.79
C LYS A 672 -12.81 -0.50 23.81
N HIS A 673 -11.51 -0.77 23.78
CA HIS A 673 -10.52 0.06 24.47
C HIS A 673 -10.43 1.46 23.84
N GLN A 674 -10.05 2.44 24.65
CA GLN A 674 -9.78 3.81 24.17
C GLN A 674 -8.49 3.86 23.35
N THR A 675 -8.45 4.69 22.32
CA THR A 675 -7.29 4.85 21.42
C THR A 675 -6.05 5.32 22.21
N PRO A 676 -4.87 4.66 22.07
CA PRO A 676 -3.67 5.06 22.78
C PRO A 676 -3.25 6.51 22.50
N GLN A 677 -2.48 7.07 23.43
CA GLN A 677 -1.84 8.39 23.34
C GLN A 677 -0.33 8.23 23.47
N ALA A 678 0.20 7.18 22.84
CA ALA A 678 1.62 6.84 22.81
C ALA A 678 2.42 7.93 22.11
N LYS A 679 3.68 8.09 22.51
CA LYS A 679 4.65 8.97 21.85
C LYS A 679 5.87 8.16 21.44
N LEU A 680 6.46 8.56 20.33
CA LEU A 680 7.67 7.94 19.78
C LEU A 680 8.85 8.90 19.97
N ILE A 681 9.93 8.40 20.57
CA ILE A 681 11.19 9.12 20.75
C ILE A 681 12.29 8.32 20.05
N ALA A 682 12.68 8.73 18.86
CA ALA A 682 13.80 8.14 18.12
C ALA A 682 15.11 8.34 18.89
N ILE A 683 15.91 7.27 18.99
CA ILE A 683 17.20 7.27 19.70
C ILE A 683 18.38 6.83 18.82
N ASP A 684 18.10 6.24 17.65
CA ASP A 684 19.13 5.77 16.70
C ASP A 684 18.60 5.85 15.26
N SER A 685 19.35 5.33 14.28
CA SER A 685 18.92 5.25 12.88
C SER A 685 17.86 4.16 12.62
N ASN A 686 17.72 3.20 13.53
CA ASN A 686 16.73 2.10 13.47
C ASN A 686 16.10 1.76 14.84
N LYS A 687 16.17 2.67 15.83
CA LYS A 687 15.63 2.48 17.18
C LYS A 687 14.85 3.69 17.70
N ALA A 688 13.85 3.42 18.53
CA ALA A 688 13.08 4.42 19.26
C ALA A 688 12.58 3.87 20.60
N ILE A 689 12.10 4.76 21.47
CA ILE A 689 11.37 4.44 22.70
C ILE A 689 9.90 4.83 22.51
N LEU A 690 8.99 3.92 22.85
CA LEU A 690 7.57 4.23 23.01
C LEU A 690 7.29 4.63 24.46
N THR A 691 6.69 5.80 24.66
CA THR A 691 6.27 6.32 25.98
C THR A 691 4.75 6.58 25.99
N ASN A 692 4.15 6.73 27.18
CA ASN A 692 2.69 6.65 27.39
C ASN A 692 2.10 5.28 26.98
N VAL A 693 2.87 4.20 27.13
CA VAL A 693 2.46 2.83 26.78
C VAL A 693 2.51 1.90 28.00
N LYS A 694 1.91 0.71 27.91
CA LYS A 694 1.90 -0.28 28.99
C LYS A 694 1.52 -1.68 28.49
N GLU A 695 1.63 -2.66 29.38
CA GLU A 695 1.17 -4.03 29.16
C GLU A 695 -0.29 -4.10 28.69
N GLY A 696 -0.58 -5.01 27.75
CA GLY A 696 -1.87 -5.11 27.06
C GLY A 696 -2.01 -4.16 25.86
N MET A 697 -1.01 -3.32 25.57
CA MET A 697 -0.84 -2.69 24.26
C MET A 697 0.04 -3.55 23.33
N GLU A 698 -0.10 -3.33 22.04
CA GLU A 698 0.76 -3.89 21.00
C GLU A 698 1.10 -2.81 19.96
N TYR A 699 2.29 -2.91 19.36
CA TYR A 699 2.79 -2.00 18.33
C TYR A 699 3.21 -2.76 17.08
N ARG A 700 3.37 -2.04 15.97
CA ARG A 700 4.08 -2.51 14.78
C ARG A 700 4.70 -1.33 14.02
N ASN A 701 5.75 -1.61 13.26
CA ASN A 701 6.32 -0.67 12.29
C ASN A 701 5.73 -0.96 10.90
N ASN A 702 5.12 0.04 10.27
CA ASN A 702 4.35 -0.09 9.03
C ASN A 702 3.33 -1.25 9.13
N SER A 703 3.04 -1.95 8.02
CA SER A 703 2.06 -3.05 7.97
C SER A 703 2.62 -4.42 8.43
N LEU A 704 3.67 -4.45 9.25
CA LEU A 704 4.25 -5.70 9.79
C LEU A 704 3.32 -6.37 10.82
N GLU A 705 3.81 -7.41 11.50
CA GLU A 705 3.09 -8.11 12.57
C GLU A 705 3.09 -7.31 13.88
N TRP A 706 2.04 -7.49 14.67
CA TRP A 706 1.88 -6.87 15.97
C TRP A 706 2.80 -7.52 17.01
N LYS A 707 3.57 -6.69 17.72
CA LYS A 707 4.49 -7.06 18.79
C LYS A 707 3.96 -6.49 20.12
N GLU A 708 3.94 -7.29 21.17
CA GLU A 708 3.41 -6.88 22.48
C GLU A 708 4.34 -5.89 23.19
N ILE A 709 3.75 -4.86 23.81
CA ILE A 709 4.44 -3.91 24.68
C ILE A 709 4.43 -4.46 26.11
N LYS A 710 5.59 -4.50 26.77
CA LYS A 710 5.76 -5.14 28.10
C LYS A 710 5.84 -4.16 29.27
N SER A 711 6.03 -2.87 29.01
CA SER A 711 6.20 -1.81 30.02
C SER A 711 5.87 -0.45 29.41
N ASP A 712 5.86 0.62 30.22
CA ASP A 712 6.09 1.96 29.67
C ASP A 712 7.57 2.15 29.28
N ASN A 713 7.88 3.21 28.54
CA ASN A 713 9.24 3.54 28.07
C ASN A 713 9.91 2.36 27.34
N PHE A 714 9.14 1.70 26.47
CA PHE A 714 9.50 0.45 25.83
C PHE A 714 10.38 0.70 24.59
N GLU A 715 11.62 0.23 24.60
CA GLU A 715 12.52 0.32 23.45
C GLU A 715 12.06 -0.61 22.31
N ILE A 716 12.03 -0.07 21.09
CA ILE A 716 11.69 -0.76 19.86
C ILE A 716 12.83 -0.63 18.86
N SER A 717 13.18 -1.75 18.23
CA SER A 717 14.33 -1.91 17.32
C SER A 717 13.89 -2.42 15.94
N ASP A 718 14.84 -2.50 15.01
CA ASP A 718 14.66 -2.94 13.61
C ASP A 718 13.68 -2.07 12.83
N LEU A 719 13.65 -0.77 13.14
CA LEU A 719 12.72 0.18 12.54
C LEU A 719 13.17 0.56 11.13
N VAL A 720 12.26 0.43 10.16
CA VAL A 720 12.37 1.06 8.85
C VAL A 720 11.42 2.28 8.77
N PRO A 721 11.76 3.34 8.00
CA PRO A 721 10.96 4.55 7.93
C PRO A 721 9.48 4.33 7.57
N GLY A 722 8.64 5.30 7.89
CA GLY A 722 7.21 5.29 7.58
C GLY A 722 6.35 5.60 8.79
N SER A 723 5.78 4.58 9.43
CA SER A 723 4.94 4.75 10.62
C SER A 723 5.18 3.70 11.71
N ILE A 724 4.75 4.05 12.93
CA ILE A 724 4.50 3.13 14.03
C ILE A 724 3.00 3.13 14.34
N SER A 725 2.35 1.98 14.25
CA SER A 725 0.98 1.79 14.72
C SER A 725 1.00 1.25 16.15
N VAL A 726 0.12 1.75 17.02
CA VAL A 726 -0.06 1.29 18.41
C VAL A 726 -1.56 1.12 18.69
N ARG A 727 -1.95 0.04 19.37
CA ARG A 727 -3.33 -0.18 19.85
C ARG A 727 -3.34 -0.93 21.19
N TYR A 728 -4.45 -0.86 21.91
CA TYR A 728 -4.75 -1.85 22.95
C TYR A 728 -5.22 -3.15 22.30
N LYS A 729 -4.69 -4.27 22.78
CA LYS A 729 -5.10 -5.62 22.39
C LYS A 729 -6.48 -5.96 22.97
N LYS A 730 -7.26 -6.75 22.22
CA LYS A 730 -8.54 -7.33 22.69
C LYS A 730 -8.30 -8.19 23.94
N ASN A 731 -9.19 -8.11 24.93
CA ASN A 731 -9.20 -8.99 26.10
C ASN A 731 -10.62 -9.51 26.37
N ASN A 732 -10.81 -10.28 27.45
CA ASN A 732 -12.09 -10.93 27.76
C ASN A 732 -13.28 -9.97 28.00
N ASN A 733 -13.04 -8.66 28.20
CA ASN A 733 -14.08 -7.67 28.48
C ASN A 733 -14.19 -6.55 27.44
N LYS A 734 -13.13 -6.27 26.67
CA LYS A 734 -13.14 -5.20 25.66
C LYS A 734 -12.47 -5.61 24.36
N LEU A 735 -13.09 -5.20 23.26
CA LEU A 735 -12.52 -5.28 21.91
C LEU A 735 -11.28 -4.38 21.81
N ALA A 736 -10.42 -4.66 20.83
CA ALA A 736 -9.22 -3.86 20.57
C ALA A 736 -9.58 -2.38 20.34
N SER A 737 -8.67 -1.47 20.69
CA SER A 737 -8.88 -0.04 20.38
C SER A 737 -8.75 0.23 18.89
N ASP A 738 -9.15 1.44 18.49
CA ASP A 738 -8.70 1.98 17.20
C ASP A 738 -7.16 2.11 17.20
N ILE A 739 -6.58 2.16 16.00
CA ILE A 739 -5.14 2.22 15.81
C ILE A 739 -4.68 3.67 15.89
N GLN A 740 -3.85 4.00 16.89
CA GLN A 740 -3.05 5.22 16.84
C GLN A 740 -1.92 5.00 15.83
N THR A 741 -1.75 5.89 14.85
CA THR A 741 -0.62 5.85 13.91
C THR A 741 0.26 7.08 14.11
N ILE A 742 1.53 6.86 14.41
CA ILE A 742 2.56 7.88 14.60
C ILE A 742 3.47 7.87 13.37
N GLN A 743 3.63 9.01 12.70
CA GLN A 743 4.51 9.09 11.54
C GLN A 743 5.96 9.23 11.97
N MET A 744 6.83 8.45 11.32
CA MET A 744 8.22 8.26 11.68
C MET A 744 9.10 8.49 10.45
N HIS A 745 9.82 9.60 10.46
CA HIS A 745 10.70 10.01 9.38
C HIS A 745 12.13 9.53 9.64
N LYS A 746 13.01 9.72 8.66
CA LYS A 746 14.45 9.59 8.82
C LYS A 746 15.08 10.94 8.50
N ALA A 747 16.08 11.36 9.28
CA ALA A 747 16.83 12.56 8.99
C ALA A 747 17.58 12.40 7.66
N SER A 748 17.71 13.51 6.93
CA SER A 748 18.43 13.55 5.66
C SER A 748 19.86 13.04 5.81
N ASP A 749 20.28 12.20 4.87
CA ASP A 749 21.65 11.71 4.76
C ASP A 749 22.57 12.88 4.31
N ILE A 750 23.81 12.89 4.80
CA ILE A 750 24.70 14.07 4.81
C ILE A 750 25.81 14.02 3.75
N ASP A 751 25.65 13.16 2.75
CA ASP A 751 26.64 12.92 1.71
C ASP A 751 26.97 14.21 0.93
N ASN A 752 28.27 14.43 0.68
CA ASN A 752 28.83 15.62 0.03
C ASN A 752 28.68 16.96 0.79
N GLN A 753 28.09 16.99 1.99
CA GLN A 753 27.97 18.21 2.80
C GLN A 753 29.24 18.48 3.63
N ILE A 754 29.92 17.43 4.11
CA ILE A 754 31.08 17.54 5.00
C ILE A 754 32.39 17.48 4.20
N LYS A 755 33.36 18.32 4.58
CA LYS A 755 34.74 18.31 4.04
C LYS A 755 35.78 18.35 5.17
N THR A 756 36.98 17.84 4.89
CA THR A 756 38.18 17.94 5.75
C THR A 756 39.18 18.92 5.18
N GLN A 757 39.73 19.80 6.03
CA GLN A 757 40.88 20.65 5.72
C GLN A 757 41.69 20.83 7.01
N ASN A 758 43.01 20.62 6.97
CA ASN A 758 43.96 20.89 8.08
C ASN A 758 43.46 20.43 9.47
N ASN A 759 43.18 19.13 9.63
CA ASN A 759 42.64 18.50 10.85
C ASN A 759 41.35 19.13 11.42
N THR A 760 40.59 19.79 10.53
CA THR A 760 39.29 20.40 10.80
C THR A 760 38.22 19.81 9.89
N LEU A 761 37.08 19.44 10.47
CA LEU A 761 35.85 19.14 9.73
C LEU A 761 35.03 20.43 9.56
N ILE A 762 34.54 20.68 8.35
CA ILE A 762 33.65 21.79 8.00
C ILE A 762 32.38 21.26 7.30
N GLY A 763 31.30 22.04 7.33
CA GLY A 763 29.99 21.61 6.81
C GLY A 763 29.18 20.75 7.78
N VAL A 764 29.57 20.73 9.06
CA VAL A 764 28.78 20.17 10.16
C VAL A 764 27.89 21.24 10.80
N ASN A 765 26.93 20.86 11.65
CA ASN A 765 26.18 21.81 12.49
C ASN A 765 25.60 21.15 13.75
N ALA A 766 24.90 21.93 14.58
CA ALA A 766 24.33 21.47 15.86
C ALA A 766 23.21 20.41 15.74
N MET A 767 22.75 20.05 14.54
CA MET A 767 21.83 18.91 14.31
C MET A 767 22.58 17.58 14.15
N MET A 768 23.90 17.60 14.03
CA MET A 768 24.72 16.43 13.79
C MET A 768 25.39 15.89 15.08
N GLU A 769 25.89 14.67 15.00
CA GLU A 769 26.73 14.03 16.01
C GLU A 769 27.83 13.20 15.33
N TYR A 770 28.98 13.05 16.00
CA TYR A 770 30.14 12.33 15.48
C TYR A 770 30.76 11.38 16.51
N ARG A 771 31.56 10.41 16.05
CA ARG A 771 32.38 9.53 16.89
C ARG A 771 33.59 9.01 16.11
N LEU A 772 34.61 8.52 16.81
CA LEU A 772 35.68 7.77 16.16
C LEU A 772 35.14 6.41 15.70
N LYS A 773 35.55 5.92 14.52
CA LYS A 773 35.13 4.60 14.01
C LYS A 773 35.43 3.49 15.03
N ASN A 774 34.53 2.51 15.11
CA ASN A 774 34.53 1.41 16.10
C ASN A 774 34.29 1.82 17.58
N THR A 775 34.07 3.10 17.90
CA THR A 775 33.57 3.51 19.23
C THR A 775 32.05 3.51 19.28
N GLN A 776 31.45 3.33 20.47
CA GLN A 776 30.00 3.29 20.63
C GLN A 776 29.38 4.68 20.79
N LYS A 777 29.96 5.51 21.69
CA LYS A 777 29.38 6.79 22.12
C LYS A 777 29.45 7.85 21.03
N TRP A 778 28.30 8.37 20.64
CA TRP A 778 28.17 9.59 19.83
C TRP A 778 28.44 10.86 20.67
N ILE A 779 29.05 11.85 20.05
CA ILE A 779 29.37 13.16 20.60
C ILE A 779 28.53 14.20 19.82
N PRO A 780 27.60 14.91 20.47
CA PRO A 780 26.83 15.96 19.81
C PRO A 780 27.74 17.08 19.29
N ILE A 781 27.47 17.57 18.09
CA ILE A 781 28.14 18.75 17.54
C ILE A 781 27.43 20.01 18.05
N GLN A 782 28.20 21.08 18.27
CA GLN A 782 27.72 22.37 18.81
C GLN A 782 28.15 23.58 17.96
N SER A 783 28.95 23.36 16.93
CA SER A 783 29.64 24.37 16.11
C SER A 783 29.67 23.94 14.65
N ASN A 784 29.79 24.88 13.71
CA ASN A 784 29.75 24.57 12.27
C ASN A 784 31.10 24.08 11.69
N LYS A 785 32.13 23.99 12.56
CA LYS A 785 33.38 23.25 12.36
C LYS A 785 33.73 22.40 13.59
N ILE A 786 34.60 21.40 13.43
CA ILE A 786 35.31 20.71 14.54
C ILE A 786 36.80 20.75 14.23
N THR A 787 37.59 21.44 15.04
CA THR A 787 39.05 21.60 14.88
C THR A 787 39.84 20.59 15.71
N ASN A 788 41.16 20.49 15.47
CA ASN A 788 42.12 19.73 16.28
C ASN A 788 41.77 18.24 16.46
N LEU A 789 41.14 17.64 15.46
CA LEU A 789 40.86 16.22 15.47
C LEU A 789 42.15 15.41 15.33
N LYS A 790 42.22 14.28 16.03
CA LYS A 790 43.33 13.34 15.89
C LYS A 790 43.17 12.59 14.58
N GLN A 791 44.29 12.21 13.97
CA GLN A 791 44.29 11.34 12.79
C GLN A 791 43.43 10.08 13.02
N GLY A 792 42.61 9.73 12.03
CA GLY A 792 41.73 8.56 12.06
C GLY A 792 40.40 8.75 11.30
N THR A 793 39.68 7.66 11.10
CA THR A 793 38.35 7.69 10.48
C THR A 793 37.27 8.00 11.51
N TYR A 794 36.50 9.05 11.25
CA TYR A 794 35.34 9.45 12.02
C TYR A 794 34.04 9.04 11.32
N GLN A 795 33.05 8.74 12.14
CA GLN A 795 31.67 8.47 11.75
C GLN A 795 30.82 9.69 12.14
N ILE A 796 29.99 10.20 11.23
CA ILE A 796 29.18 11.41 11.42
C ILE A 796 27.76 11.14 10.89
N ARG A 797 26.74 11.73 11.54
CA ARG A 797 25.34 11.65 11.10
C ARG A 797 24.50 12.83 11.61
N THR A 798 23.36 13.07 10.99
CA THR A 798 22.28 13.86 11.60
C THR A 798 21.66 13.04 12.74
N LYS A 799 21.59 13.61 13.94
CA LYS A 799 21.13 12.91 15.16
C LYS A 799 19.62 12.68 15.15
N ALA A 800 19.16 11.68 15.91
CA ALA A 800 17.74 11.42 16.08
C ALA A 800 17.03 12.57 16.82
N ASN A 801 15.77 12.84 16.47
CA ASN A 801 14.99 13.96 17.04
C ASN A 801 13.48 13.68 16.98
N ASN A 802 12.80 13.65 18.13
CA ASN A 802 11.36 13.36 18.24
C ASN A 802 10.96 12.08 17.47
N THR A 803 10.17 12.16 16.40
CA THR A 803 9.77 11.00 15.58
C THR A 803 10.71 10.72 14.38
N THR A 804 11.82 11.45 14.28
CA THR A 804 12.78 11.34 13.18
C THR A 804 14.00 10.51 13.60
N LEU A 805 14.16 9.35 12.98
CA LEU A 805 15.34 8.47 13.12
C LEU A 805 16.61 9.18 12.64
N ALA A 806 17.78 8.82 13.19
CA ALA A 806 19.06 9.36 12.75
C ALA A 806 19.35 9.01 11.27
N SER A 807 20.18 9.82 10.61
CA SER A 807 20.59 9.57 9.21
C SER A 807 21.47 8.32 9.08
N GLN A 808 21.86 7.96 7.85
CA GLN A 808 23.00 7.09 7.64
C GLN A 808 24.25 7.73 8.26
N THR A 809 25.19 6.87 8.61
CA THR A 809 26.52 7.27 9.05
C THR A 809 27.40 7.51 7.82
N TYR A 810 27.83 8.75 7.65
CA TYR A 810 28.90 9.12 6.73
C TYR A 810 30.26 8.86 7.39
N GLU A 811 31.23 8.33 6.64
CA GLU A 811 32.60 8.11 7.13
C GLU A 811 33.57 9.06 6.44
N ILE A 812 34.46 9.68 7.22
CA ILE A 812 35.50 10.57 6.71
C ILE A 812 36.79 10.40 7.50
N THR A 813 37.92 10.37 6.81
CA THR A 813 39.25 10.24 7.44
C THR A 813 39.90 11.60 7.61
N VAL A 814 40.32 11.87 8.84
CA VAL A 814 41.22 12.98 9.19
C VAL A 814 42.65 12.44 9.10
N SER A 815 43.50 13.13 8.32
CA SER A 815 44.82 12.65 7.87
C SER A 815 45.97 13.25 8.66
#